data_AF-A0A7V9RAY4-F1
#
_entry.id   AF-A0A7V9RAY4-F1
#
_cell.length_a   1.000
_cell.length_b   1.000
_cell.length_c   1.000
_cell.angle_alpha   90.00
_cell.angle_beta   90.00
_cell.angle_gamma   90.00
#
_symmetry.space_group_name_H-M   'P 1'
#
loop_
_entity.id
_entity.type
_entity.pdbx_description
1 polymer ?
#
loop_
_entity_poly.entity_id
_entity_poly.type
_entity_poly.pdbx_seq_one_letter_code
_entity_poly.pdbx_strand_id
1 'polypeptide(L)'
;MAITISSRLLGRLFIDVLGCGHRAREKRIPSALIESEDLRADVLSGIFRGDGSVSFPRNGSPVRVSHSTTSATLHEQLLLLLQDLGIFPTRYERRAGATIQGREVASRKAYALEFYGHDAIVRASDWFAHPLRDRMRSAVAPTKGSAFSRPRAKPEGAVATVAIQAIDELDVEVPVYDFEVPGTHLFVTTGGIVTHNCVGVPTVGGDTFFDAAYDANPLVNAMCVGIVPSERLTRARASGPGNLIFLYGATTGRDGIGGASVLASQELSDENDDKRPTVQIGDPFTGKKLIEASLELVERRVVESLQDLGAAGLASSLAEMAGRGETGVDVHLDRVPLREADLDPVEIMTSESQERMVAVVAPDRVSEAEAICRRWELECAVVGEVTESGELRTFVEGELVGAVPASFLTEEAPRYRVRTTPRPLEEPIAHRAITAEREELLDLLHSPNVRSRASIYERYDHLVGSRTVRRPGLDAAVLRLRPSLRGLAVSLDAAGRLAYLDPRAGGALAVFEAARNVACAGGRPLAITNCLNFGNPEKPEIAWELTEAIEGMARACEAIGIPVVSGNVSLYNETDGRAILPTPAVGCVGVVEDVRAIPRAWREGDVVLVAGSPDLALDGSEYQAQFLGGAAGRPPQLDFVAEAALIRFLWSSSALLTSAHDAAEGGLAVTLAEAALAAGIGAEVEIGSDAVEWFGEGGGQAVVTCRRQDAARLGSIPLREIGVVGGARLLGVGLDELRAAHEGRRL
;
A
#
# COMPACT_ATOMS: atom_id res chain seq x y z
N MET A 1 -47.50 -9.94 -18.56
CA MET A 1 -48.55 -9.42 -17.67
C MET A 1 -47.87 -8.42 -16.76
N ALA A 2 -48.10 -7.12 -16.92
CA ALA A 2 -47.52 -6.12 -16.02
C ALA A 2 -48.44 -6.00 -14.82
N ILE A 3 -47.96 -6.40 -13.64
CA ILE A 3 -48.68 -6.18 -12.38
C ILE A 3 -48.32 -4.77 -11.94
N THR A 4 -49.25 -3.82 -12.10
CA THR A 4 -49.08 -2.47 -11.57
C THR A 4 -49.54 -2.46 -10.12
N ILE A 5 -48.60 -2.43 -9.19
CA ILE A 5 -48.88 -2.32 -7.75
C ILE A 5 -48.72 -0.84 -7.35
N SER A 6 -49.81 -0.17 -6.97
CA SER A 6 -49.72 1.14 -6.33
C SER A 6 -49.83 0.96 -4.81
N SER A 7 -48.73 1.21 -4.10
CA SER A 7 -48.70 1.15 -2.63
C SER A 7 -47.84 2.30 -2.11
N ARG A 8 -48.36 3.04 -1.12
CA ARG A 8 -47.58 4.05 -0.40
C ARG A 8 -46.37 3.42 0.29
N LEU A 9 -46.48 2.16 0.71
CA LEU A 9 -45.38 1.40 1.29
C LEU A 9 -44.28 1.13 0.26
N LEU A 10 -44.64 0.71 -0.96
CA LEU A 10 -43.67 0.52 -2.05
C LEU A 10 -43.06 1.85 -2.49
N GLY A 11 -43.84 2.93 -2.52
CA GLY A 11 -43.33 4.27 -2.79
C GLY A 11 -42.25 4.69 -1.78
N ARG A 12 -42.50 4.49 -0.47
CA ARG A 12 -41.49 4.73 0.58
C ARG A 12 -40.29 3.80 0.47
N LEU A 13 -40.49 2.52 0.18
CA LEU A 13 -39.38 1.59 -0.02
C LEU A 13 -38.46 2.06 -1.16
N PHE A 14 -39.01 2.41 -2.32
CA PHE A 14 -38.18 2.83 -3.45
C PHE A 14 -37.54 4.22 -3.27
N ILE A 15 -38.24 5.15 -2.62
CA ILE A 15 -37.74 6.53 -2.48
C ILE A 15 -36.87 6.69 -1.23
N ASP A 16 -37.36 6.24 -0.07
CA ASP A 16 -36.74 6.52 1.23
C ASP A 16 -35.70 5.46 1.61
N VAL A 17 -35.93 4.18 1.25
CA VAL A 17 -35.02 3.07 1.63
C VAL A 17 -34.01 2.78 0.52
N LEU A 18 -34.48 2.60 -0.72
CA LEU A 18 -33.63 2.24 -1.87
C LEU A 18 -33.06 3.47 -2.60
N GLY A 19 -33.55 4.68 -2.29
CA GLY A 19 -32.99 5.91 -2.81
C GLY A 19 -33.12 6.11 -4.33
N CYS A 20 -34.11 5.52 -5.00
CA CYS A 20 -34.27 5.55 -6.46
C CYS A 20 -34.58 6.95 -7.04
N GLY A 21 -34.78 7.96 -6.18
CA GLY A 21 -35.14 9.33 -6.55
C GLY A 21 -36.64 9.54 -6.74
N HIS A 22 -37.12 10.76 -6.47
CA HIS A 22 -38.54 11.12 -6.54
C HIS A 22 -38.89 11.98 -7.76
N ARG A 23 -37.88 12.41 -8.55
CA ARG A 23 -38.04 13.17 -9.80
C ARG A 23 -37.29 12.51 -10.95
N ALA A 24 -37.69 12.81 -12.19
CA ALA A 24 -37.07 12.27 -13.40
C ALA A 24 -35.53 12.53 -13.50
N ARG A 25 -35.04 13.60 -12.88
CA ARG A 25 -33.61 13.98 -12.83
C ARG A 25 -32.80 13.30 -11.72
N GLU A 26 -33.51 12.74 -10.74
CA GLU A 26 -32.92 12.09 -9.56
C GLU A 26 -32.96 10.57 -9.68
N LYS A 27 -33.59 10.04 -10.74
CA LYS A 27 -33.64 8.61 -11.04
C LYS A 27 -32.24 8.01 -10.89
N ARG A 28 -32.15 6.90 -10.15
CA ARG A 28 -30.92 6.11 -10.01
C ARG A 28 -31.26 4.66 -9.69
N ILE A 29 -30.31 3.78 -9.95
CA ILE A 29 -30.34 2.37 -9.56
C ILE A 29 -29.72 2.28 -8.15
N PRO A 30 -30.36 1.59 -7.19
CA PRO A 30 -29.79 1.34 -5.86
C PRO A 30 -28.46 0.59 -5.94
N SER A 31 -27.47 0.98 -5.12
CA SER A 31 -26.12 0.38 -5.13
C SER A 31 -26.13 -1.14 -4.93
N ALA A 32 -26.97 -1.64 -4.04
CA ALA A 32 -27.14 -3.08 -3.81
C ALA A 32 -27.53 -3.88 -5.08
N LEU A 33 -28.24 -3.25 -6.03
CA LEU A 33 -28.60 -3.88 -7.30
C LEU A 33 -27.51 -3.74 -8.36
N ILE A 34 -26.62 -2.75 -8.22
CA ILE A 34 -25.45 -2.59 -9.08
C ILE A 34 -24.38 -3.61 -8.69
N GLU A 35 -24.16 -3.83 -7.39
CA GLU A 35 -23.15 -4.76 -6.87
C GLU A 35 -23.49 -6.23 -7.12
N SER A 36 -24.78 -6.59 -7.08
CA SER A 36 -25.25 -7.97 -7.30
C SER A 36 -25.12 -8.42 -8.75
N GLU A 37 -24.16 -9.31 -9.04
CA GLU A 37 -23.95 -9.88 -10.39
C GLU A 37 -25.21 -10.54 -10.97
N ASP A 38 -25.98 -11.25 -10.13
CA ASP A 38 -27.19 -11.97 -10.52
C ASP A 38 -28.32 -11.05 -11.02
N LEU A 39 -28.37 -9.81 -10.52
CA LEU A 39 -29.50 -8.90 -10.76
C LEU A 39 -29.23 -7.85 -11.85
N ARG A 40 -27.96 -7.64 -12.27
CA ARG A 40 -27.60 -6.59 -13.26
C ARG A 40 -28.37 -6.73 -14.57
N ALA A 41 -28.46 -7.96 -15.09
CA ALA A 41 -29.17 -8.22 -16.34
C ALA A 41 -30.68 -7.97 -16.24
N ASP A 42 -31.28 -8.27 -15.09
CA ASP A 42 -32.71 -8.05 -14.83
C ASP A 42 -33.04 -6.56 -14.69
N VAL A 43 -32.16 -5.79 -14.03
CA VAL A 43 -32.28 -4.33 -13.94
C VAL A 43 -32.22 -3.69 -15.32
N LEU A 44 -31.23 -4.06 -16.15
CA LEU A 44 -31.12 -3.57 -17.52
C LEU A 44 -32.35 -3.97 -18.35
N SER A 45 -32.81 -5.21 -18.21
CA SER A 45 -34.02 -5.71 -18.85
C SER A 45 -35.26 -4.88 -18.49
N GLY A 46 -35.45 -4.56 -17.21
CA GLY A 46 -36.53 -3.69 -16.74
C GLY A 46 -36.46 -2.29 -17.35
N ILE A 47 -35.28 -1.67 -17.32
CA ILE A 47 -35.08 -0.30 -17.81
C ILE A 47 -35.30 -0.21 -19.32
N PHE A 48 -34.66 -1.10 -20.11
CA PHE A 48 -34.76 -1.05 -21.56
C PHE A 48 -36.14 -1.49 -22.09
N ARG A 49 -36.88 -2.32 -21.34
CA ARG A 49 -38.30 -2.61 -21.66
C ARG A 49 -39.23 -1.44 -21.36
N GLY A 50 -38.95 -0.69 -20.29
CA GLY A 50 -39.79 0.41 -19.84
C GLY A 50 -39.55 1.70 -20.62
N ASP A 51 -38.33 2.22 -20.52
CA ASP A 51 -37.93 3.55 -21.01
C ASP A 51 -37.00 3.45 -22.25
N GLY A 52 -36.64 2.24 -22.68
CA GLY A 52 -35.79 2.00 -23.86
C GLY A 52 -36.56 1.95 -25.19
N SER A 53 -35.81 1.93 -26.29
CA SER A 53 -36.33 1.88 -27.65
C SER A 53 -35.46 1.01 -28.55
N VAL A 54 -36.10 0.26 -29.46
CA VAL A 54 -35.41 -0.56 -30.45
C VAL A 54 -35.80 -0.08 -31.84
N SER A 55 -34.80 0.37 -32.60
CA SER A 55 -34.95 0.81 -33.99
C SER A 55 -34.43 -0.25 -34.95
N PHE A 56 -35.22 -0.53 -35.98
CA PHE A 56 -34.87 -1.50 -37.01
C PHE A 56 -34.33 -0.81 -38.27
N PRO A 57 -33.44 -1.48 -39.04
CA PRO A 57 -32.85 -0.95 -40.25
C PRO A 57 -33.85 -0.33 -41.23
N ARG A 58 -33.58 0.91 -41.65
CA ARG A 58 -34.08 1.50 -42.90
C ARG A 58 -32.86 2.02 -43.65
N ASN A 59 -32.79 1.78 -44.96
CA ASN A 59 -31.70 2.25 -45.84
C ASN A 59 -30.27 1.90 -45.35
N GLY A 60 -30.04 0.66 -44.92
CA GLY A 60 -28.69 0.19 -44.54
C GLY A 60 -28.21 0.54 -43.12
N SER A 61 -29.05 1.17 -42.29
CA SER A 61 -28.72 1.42 -40.87
C SER A 61 -28.74 0.13 -40.03
N PRO A 62 -27.88 -0.04 -39.00
CA PRO A 62 -27.91 -1.22 -38.13
C PRO A 62 -29.13 -1.22 -37.19
N VAL A 63 -29.48 -2.40 -36.65
CA VAL A 63 -30.40 -2.49 -35.50
C VAL A 63 -29.78 -1.72 -34.34
N ARG A 64 -30.57 -0.85 -33.71
CA ARG A 64 -30.11 0.03 -32.63
C ARG A 64 -31.02 -0.11 -31.43
N VAL A 65 -30.41 -0.24 -30.26
CA VAL A 65 -31.10 -0.10 -28.97
C VAL A 65 -30.67 1.22 -28.37
N SER A 66 -31.64 2.02 -27.92
CA SER A 66 -31.40 3.34 -27.33
C SER A 66 -32.20 3.57 -26.07
N HIS A 67 -31.61 4.29 -25.13
CA HIS A 67 -32.26 4.77 -23.91
C HIS A 67 -31.95 6.27 -23.74
N SER A 68 -32.87 7.02 -23.16
CA SER A 68 -32.68 8.45 -22.90
C SER A 68 -33.27 8.82 -21.55
N THR A 69 -32.52 9.62 -20.78
CA THR A 69 -32.92 10.04 -19.44
C THR A 69 -32.50 11.49 -19.17
N THR A 70 -33.22 12.17 -18.28
CA THR A 70 -32.83 13.48 -17.74
C THR A 70 -31.97 13.39 -16.49
N SER A 71 -31.76 12.18 -15.95
CA SER A 71 -30.87 11.92 -14.81
C SER A 71 -29.47 11.56 -15.32
N ALA A 72 -28.47 12.38 -14.97
CA ALA A 72 -27.07 12.08 -15.23
C ALA A 72 -26.61 10.84 -14.46
N THR A 73 -27.05 10.68 -13.20
CA THR A 73 -26.70 9.52 -12.37
C THR A 73 -27.18 8.21 -12.99
N LEU A 74 -28.44 8.13 -13.43
CA LEU A 74 -28.95 6.93 -14.10
C LEU A 74 -28.22 6.66 -15.42
N HIS A 75 -27.83 7.72 -16.14
CA HIS A 75 -27.09 7.59 -17.39
C HIS A 75 -25.73 6.91 -17.17
N GLU A 76 -24.95 7.37 -16.20
CA GLU A 76 -23.64 6.79 -15.86
C GLU A 76 -23.77 5.37 -15.31
N GLN A 77 -24.75 5.11 -14.43
CA GLN A 77 -25.01 3.75 -13.91
C GLN A 77 -25.39 2.77 -15.02
N LEU A 78 -26.18 3.20 -16.00
CA LEU A 78 -26.51 2.38 -17.17
C LEU A 78 -25.29 2.14 -18.06
N LEU A 79 -24.43 3.14 -18.24
CA LEU A 79 -23.19 3.00 -19.01
C LEU A 79 -22.29 1.93 -18.39
N LEU A 80 -22.07 1.99 -17.07
CA LEU A 80 -21.27 1.03 -16.33
C LEU A 80 -21.82 -0.40 -16.45
N LEU A 81 -23.11 -0.59 -16.15
CA LEU A 81 -23.75 -1.91 -16.21
C LEU A 81 -23.74 -2.53 -17.62
N LEU A 82 -23.84 -1.70 -18.67
CA LEU A 82 -23.71 -2.17 -20.05
C LEU A 82 -22.28 -2.63 -20.36
N GLN A 83 -21.28 -1.86 -19.91
CA GLN A 83 -19.86 -2.17 -20.13
C GLN A 83 -19.45 -3.47 -19.42
N ASP A 84 -19.94 -3.71 -18.20
CA ASP A 84 -19.77 -4.97 -17.46
C ASP A 84 -20.26 -6.19 -18.27
N LEU A 85 -21.34 -6.03 -19.05
CA LEU A 85 -21.87 -7.08 -19.92
C LEU A 85 -21.18 -7.15 -21.29
N GLY A 86 -20.10 -6.38 -21.49
CA GLY A 86 -19.37 -6.28 -22.76
C GLY A 86 -20.11 -5.51 -23.85
N ILE A 87 -21.06 -4.63 -23.47
CA ILE A 87 -21.82 -3.76 -24.38
C ILE A 87 -21.30 -2.33 -24.24
N PHE A 88 -20.72 -1.79 -25.32
CA PHE A 88 -20.10 -0.46 -25.33
C PHE A 88 -20.97 0.55 -26.09
N PRO A 89 -21.88 1.27 -25.43
CA PRO A 89 -22.77 2.23 -26.08
C PRO A 89 -22.03 3.51 -26.48
N THR A 90 -22.56 4.19 -27.50
CA THR A 90 -22.26 5.60 -27.80
C THR A 90 -23.08 6.46 -26.85
N ARG A 91 -22.44 7.46 -26.24
CA ARG A 91 -23.11 8.49 -25.44
C ARG A 91 -23.18 9.80 -26.21
N TYR A 92 -24.27 10.54 -26.06
CA TYR A 92 -24.39 11.92 -26.53
C TYR A 92 -25.51 12.66 -25.79
N GLU A 93 -25.45 13.98 -25.87
CA GLU A 93 -26.44 14.86 -25.26
C GLU A 93 -27.41 15.36 -26.33
N ARG A 94 -28.71 15.39 -26.00
CA ARG A 94 -29.74 16.04 -26.83
C ARG A 94 -30.26 17.27 -26.11
N ARG A 95 -30.24 18.41 -26.81
CA ARG A 95 -31.04 19.60 -26.49
C ARG A 95 -31.96 19.85 -27.68
N ALA A 96 -33.27 19.94 -27.44
CA ALA A 96 -34.23 20.30 -28.47
C ALA A 96 -35.03 21.54 -28.05
N GLY A 97 -35.03 22.61 -28.83
CA GLY A 97 -36.16 23.54 -28.79
C GLY A 97 -37.37 22.81 -29.37
N ALA A 98 -38.51 22.81 -28.68
CA ALA A 98 -39.74 22.26 -29.23
C ALA A 98 -40.83 23.32 -29.20
N THR A 99 -41.51 23.54 -30.33
CA THR A 99 -42.70 24.37 -30.37
C THR A 99 -43.92 23.48 -30.15
N ILE A 100 -44.49 23.50 -28.95
CA ILE A 100 -45.71 22.74 -28.64
C ILE A 100 -46.87 23.74 -28.65
N GLN A 101 -47.83 23.55 -29.56
CA GLN A 101 -49.01 24.41 -29.71
C GLN A 101 -48.66 25.91 -29.85
N GLY A 102 -47.60 26.23 -30.59
CA GLY A 102 -47.19 27.63 -30.83
C GLY A 102 -46.39 28.28 -29.69
N ARG A 103 -46.09 27.55 -28.60
CA ARG A 103 -45.19 28.02 -27.54
C ARG A 103 -43.81 27.40 -27.69
N GLU A 104 -42.77 28.21 -27.66
CA GLU A 104 -41.40 27.70 -27.50
C GLU A 104 -41.26 27.09 -26.11
N VAL A 105 -40.99 25.78 -26.08
CA VAL A 105 -40.67 25.04 -24.88
C VAL A 105 -39.18 24.72 -24.95
N ALA A 106 -38.41 25.30 -24.03
CA ALA A 106 -37.03 24.90 -23.81
C ALA A 106 -37.03 23.45 -23.28
N SER A 107 -36.66 22.46 -24.09
CA SER A 107 -36.41 21.13 -23.54
C SER A 107 -35.09 21.13 -22.78
N ARG A 108 -35.12 20.52 -21.60
CA ARG A 108 -33.93 20.37 -20.76
C ARG A 108 -33.00 19.32 -21.37
N LYS A 109 -31.71 19.42 -21.02
CA LYS A 109 -30.64 18.49 -21.41
C LYS A 109 -31.05 17.03 -21.12
N ALA A 110 -31.04 16.19 -22.15
CA ALA A 110 -31.27 14.76 -22.04
C ALA A 110 -29.99 13.99 -22.41
N TYR A 111 -29.67 12.97 -21.60
CA TYR A 111 -28.54 12.09 -21.79
C TYR A 111 -29.01 10.83 -22.51
N ALA A 112 -28.40 10.52 -23.65
CA ALA A 112 -28.79 9.40 -24.49
C ALA A 112 -27.66 8.39 -24.63
N LEU A 113 -28.03 7.11 -24.57
CA LEU A 113 -27.17 5.97 -24.86
C LEU A 113 -27.73 5.25 -26.07
N GLU A 114 -26.86 4.88 -27.01
CA GLU A 114 -27.22 3.98 -28.09
C GLU A 114 -26.13 2.93 -28.33
N PHE A 115 -26.53 1.68 -28.50
CA PHE A 115 -25.63 0.63 -28.94
C PHE A 115 -26.21 -0.14 -30.10
N TYR A 116 -25.30 -0.68 -30.91
CA TYR A 116 -25.58 -1.45 -32.10
C TYR A 116 -24.47 -2.47 -32.30
N GLY A 117 -24.67 -3.36 -33.26
CA GLY A 117 -23.69 -4.38 -33.64
C GLY A 117 -24.06 -5.78 -33.15
N HIS A 118 -23.51 -6.78 -33.81
CA HIS A 118 -23.99 -8.16 -33.72
C HIS A 118 -24.06 -8.68 -32.28
N ASP A 119 -22.94 -8.68 -31.56
CA ASP A 119 -22.88 -9.31 -30.23
C ASP A 119 -23.65 -8.53 -29.18
N ALA A 120 -23.60 -7.20 -29.25
CA ALA A 120 -24.37 -6.33 -28.36
C ALA A 120 -25.88 -6.51 -28.51
N ILE A 121 -26.38 -6.58 -29.76
CA ILE A 121 -27.81 -6.80 -30.04
C ILE A 121 -28.22 -8.23 -29.68
N VAL A 122 -27.37 -9.24 -29.91
CA VAL A 122 -27.65 -10.62 -29.51
C VAL A 122 -27.80 -10.73 -27.99
N ARG A 123 -26.85 -10.17 -27.21
CA ARG A 123 -26.92 -10.14 -25.74
C ARG A 123 -28.15 -9.39 -25.26
N ALA A 124 -28.38 -8.19 -25.79
CA ALA A 124 -29.53 -7.36 -25.38
C ALA A 124 -30.88 -7.94 -25.83
N SER A 125 -30.94 -8.79 -26.86
CA SER A 125 -32.22 -9.34 -27.33
C SER A 125 -32.94 -10.18 -26.26
N ASP A 126 -32.19 -10.79 -25.35
CA ASP A 126 -32.76 -11.59 -24.25
C ASP A 126 -33.48 -10.74 -23.21
N TRP A 127 -33.19 -9.44 -23.19
CA TRP A 127 -33.92 -8.46 -22.42
C TRP A 127 -35.30 -8.17 -22.98
N PHE A 128 -35.68 -8.62 -24.17
CA PHE A 128 -36.99 -8.32 -24.75
C PHE A 128 -37.87 -9.57 -24.86
N ALA A 129 -39.18 -9.35 -24.98
CA ALA A 129 -40.17 -10.41 -25.16
C ALA A 129 -39.96 -11.15 -26.49
N HIS A 130 -40.42 -12.41 -26.56
CA HIS A 130 -40.17 -13.36 -27.65
C HIS A 130 -40.35 -12.75 -29.07
N PRO A 131 -41.44 -12.02 -29.40
CA PRO A 131 -41.62 -11.49 -30.76
C PRO A 131 -40.58 -10.41 -31.14
N LEU A 132 -40.15 -9.60 -30.17
CA LEU A 132 -39.16 -8.54 -30.41
C LEU A 132 -37.73 -9.10 -30.41
N ARG A 133 -37.44 -10.06 -29.52
CA ARG A 133 -36.18 -10.80 -29.46
C ARG A 133 -35.85 -11.45 -30.81
N ASP A 134 -36.79 -12.22 -31.37
CA ASP A 134 -36.59 -12.93 -32.63
C ASP A 134 -36.39 -11.96 -33.78
N ARG A 135 -37.15 -10.86 -33.78
CA ARG A 135 -37.02 -9.80 -34.78
C ARG A 135 -35.65 -9.12 -34.69
N MET A 136 -35.13 -8.85 -33.49
CA MET A 136 -33.79 -8.29 -33.29
C MET A 136 -32.71 -9.24 -33.79
N ARG A 137 -32.78 -10.52 -33.40
CA ARG A 137 -31.82 -11.55 -33.85
C ARG A 137 -31.85 -11.74 -35.36
N SER A 138 -33.04 -11.80 -35.96
CA SER A 138 -33.21 -11.92 -37.41
C SER A 138 -32.68 -10.70 -38.16
N ALA A 139 -32.92 -9.50 -37.63
CA ALA A 139 -32.48 -8.25 -38.27
C ALA A 139 -30.96 -8.01 -38.15
N VAL A 140 -30.30 -8.55 -37.12
CA VAL A 140 -28.85 -8.39 -36.94
C VAL A 140 -28.03 -9.53 -37.56
N ALA A 141 -28.63 -10.70 -37.80
CA ALA A 141 -27.96 -11.87 -38.40
C ALA A 141 -27.16 -11.55 -39.69
N PRO A 142 -27.65 -10.73 -40.64
CA PRO A 142 -26.90 -10.39 -41.85
C PRO A 142 -25.63 -9.57 -41.59
N THR A 143 -25.47 -9.00 -40.39
CA THR A 143 -24.33 -8.15 -40.05
C THR A 143 -23.13 -8.94 -39.49
N LYS A 144 -23.28 -10.25 -39.26
CA LYS A 144 -22.21 -11.13 -38.78
C LYS A 144 -21.04 -11.15 -39.77
N GLY A 145 -19.84 -10.77 -39.32
CA GLY A 145 -18.63 -10.64 -40.15
C GLY A 145 -18.44 -9.27 -40.83
N SER A 146 -19.40 -8.33 -40.67
CA SER A 146 -19.29 -6.97 -41.20
C SER A 146 -18.57 -6.01 -40.23
N ALA A 147 -18.38 -4.75 -40.62
CA ALA A 147 -17.91 -3.71 -39.71
C ALA A 147 -18.80 -3.58 -38.44
N PHE A 148 -20.09 -3.93 -38.53
CA PHE A 148 -21.01 -3.92 -37.41
C PHE A 148 -20.94 -5.18 -36.53
N SER A 149 -20.13 -6.19 -36.87
CA SER A 149 -19.86 -7.33 -35.98
C SER A 149 -18.59 -7.18 -35.16
N ARG A 150 -17.74 -6.20 -35.47
CA ARG A 150 -16.48 -6.01 -34.75
C ARG A 150 -16.78 -5.24 -33.47
N PRO A 151 -16.46 -5.78 -32.28
CA PRO A 151 -16.64 -5.05 -31.04
C PRO A 151 -15.71 -3.82 -31.05
N ARG A 152 -16.17 -2.71 -30.48
CA ARG A 152 -15.39 -1.46 -30.39
C ARG A 152 -14.17 -1.58 -29.48
N ALA A 153 -14.19 -2.60 -28.61
CA ALA A 153 -13.10 -3.01 -27.76
C ALA A 153 -12.85 -4.51 -27.99
N LYS A 154 -11.61 -4.97 -27.83
CA LYS A 154 -11.25 -6.38 -27.88
C LYS A 154 -11.21 -6.91 -26.43
N PRO A 155 -12.19 -7.71 -26.00
CA PRO A 155 -12.20 -8.28 -24.66
C PRO A 155 -11.07 -9.32 -24.50
N GLU A 156 -10.39 -9.29 -23.36
CA GLU A 156 -9.33 -10.20 -22.92
C GLU A 156 -9.55 -10.53 -21.44
N GLY A 157 -10.35 -11.57 -21.15
CA GLY A 157 -10.73 -11.91 -19.78
C GLY A 157 -11.65 -10.85 -19.16
N ALA A 158 -11.29 -10.33 -17.99
CA ALA A 158 -12.02 -9.26 -17.30
C ALA A 158 -11.71 -7.85 -17.83
N VAL A 159 -10.77 -7.71 -18.78
CA VAL A 159 -10.36 -6.41 -19.34
C VAL A 159 -10.70 -6.34 -20.82
N ALA A 160 -10.77 -5.13 -21.38
CA ALA A 160 -10.95 -4.93 -22.81
C ALA A 160 -9.96 -3.88 -23.33
N THR A 161 -9.39 -4.12 -24.52
CA THR A 161 -8.45 -3.21 -25.15
C THR A 161 -9.15 -2.39 -26.23
N VAL A 162 -8.89 -1.08 -26.27
CA VAL A 162 -9.36 -0.16 -27.31
C VAL A 162 -8.16 0.47 -27.99
N ALA A 163 -8.23 0.63 -29.31
CA ALA A 163 -7.19 1.37 -30.04
C ALA A 163 -7.44 2.87 -29.88
N ILE A 164 -6.46 3.59 -29.34
CA ILE A 164 -6.48 5.05 -29.31
C ILE A 164 -6.40 5.54 -30.75
N GLN A 165 -7.44 6.25 -31.22
CA GLN A 165 -7.51 6.75 -32.60
C GLN A 165 -6.96 8.18 -32.74
N ALA A 166 -7.11 8.98 -31.69
CA ALA A 166 -6.61 10.33 -31.56
C ALA A 166 -6.53 10.68 -30.06
N ILE A 167 -5.68 11.63 -29.72
CA ILE A 167 -5.63 12.26 -28.40
C ILE A 167 -5.91 13.74 -28.64
N ASP A 168 -6.96 14.26 -28.02
CA ASP A 168 -7.35 15.66 -28.08
C ASP A 168 -7.25 16.25 -26.67
N GLU A 169 -6.59 17.41 -26.54
CA GLU A 169 -6.61 18.20 -25.31
C GLU A 169 -7.81 19.13 -25.34
N LEU A 170 -8.64 19.08 -24.29
CA LEU A 170 -9.87 19.86 -24.19
C LEU A 170 -9.94 20.52 -22.81
N ASP A 171 -10.04 21.85 -22.78
CA ASP A 171 -10.45 22.57 -21.58
C ASP A 171 -11.95 22.37 -21.37
N VAL A 172 -12.31 21.62 -20.34
CA VAL A 172 -13.70 21.28 -20.03
C VAL A 172 -14.09 21.69 -18.62
N GLU A 173 -15.14 22.50 -18.51
CA GLU A 173 -15.89 22.72 -17.25
C GLU A 173 -16.87 21.55 -17.04
N VAL A 174 -16.35 20.38 -16.69
CA VAL A 174 -17.15 19.23 -16.28
C VAL A 174 -16.77 18.84 -14.85
N PRO A 175 -17.70 18.29 -14.06
CA PRO A 175 -17.32 17.58 -12.85
C PRO A 175 -16.43 16.41 -13.29
N VAL A 176 -15.14 16.52 -13.02
CA VAL A 176 -14.26 15.36 -12.98
C VAL A 176 -14.73 14.51 -11.80
N TYR A 177 -14.54 13.19 -11.84
CA TYR A 177 -14.67 12.41 -10.60
C TYR A 177 -13.61 12.92 -9.64
N ASP A 178 -14.04 13.84 -8.81
CA ASP A 178 -13.30 14.32 -7.69
C ASP A 178 -13.48 13.26 -6.60
N PHE A 179 -12.46 12.42 -6.45
CA PHE A 179 -12.34 11.50 -5.32
C PHE A 179 -11.91 12.25 -4.06
N GLU A 180 -12.02 13.58 -4.04
CA GLU A 180 -11.97 14.39 -2.84
C GLU A 180 -12.90 13.84 -1.76
N VAL A 181 -12.32 13.57 -0.61
CA VAL A 181 -13.07 13.61 0.64
C VAL A 181 -13.46 15.09 0.87
N PRO A 182 -14.77 15.42 0.96
CA PRO A 182 -15.23 16.80 1.09
C PRO A 182 -14.55 17.50 2.26
N GLY A 183 -13.99 18.69 2.00
CA GLY A 183 -13.30 19.50 3.00
C GLY A 183 -11.79 19.24 3.14
N THR A 184 -11.22 18.35 2.31
CA THR A 184 -9.80 17.96 2.45
C THR A 184 -8.95 18.07 1.18
N HIS A 185 -9.53 18.31 0.00
CA HIS A 185 -8.75 18.34 -1.25
C HIS A 185 -7.93 17.07 -1.53
N LEU A 186 -8.27 15.96 -0.88
CA LEU A 186 -7.58 14.67 -0.91
C LEU A 186 -8.29 13.68 -1.81
N PHE A 187 -7.64 13.28 -2.90
CA PHE A 187 -8.08 12.18 -3.74
C PHE A 187 -7.86 10.84 -3.02
N VAL A 188 -8.93 10.21 -2.49
CA VAL A 188 -8.87 8.79 -2.11
C VAL A 188 -9.07 7.97 -3.38
N THR A 189 -7.99 7.86 -4.15
CA THR A 189 -7.78 6.66 -4.96
C THR A 189 -6.91 5.72 -4.14
N THR A 190 -6.85 4.45 -4.50
CA THR A 190 -5.83 3.50 -4.03
C THR A 190 -4.39 3.92 -4.43
N GLY A 191 -4.07 5.22 -4.47
CA GLY A 191 -3.10 5.85 -5.35
C GLY A 191 -1.88 6.49 -4.71
N GLY A 192 -1.70 6.42 -3.38
CA GLY A 192 -0.37 6.62 -2.81
C GLY A 192 0.59 5.48 -3.17
N ILE A 193 0.05 4.28 -3.40
CA ILE A 193 0.84 3.07 -3.69
C ILE A 193 0.76 2.66 -5.17
N VAL A 194 -0.32 3.01 -5.90
CA VAL A 194 -0.40 2.76 -7.37
C VAL A 194 0.62 3.62 -8.16
N THR A 195 1.03 4.78 -7.65
CA THR A 195 2.10 5.59 -8.26
C THR A 195 3.47 4.91 -8.24
N HIS A 196 3.70 3.90 -7.39
CA HIS A 196 4.97 3.18 -7.34
C HIS A 196 5.28 2.42 -8.64
N ASN A 197 4.25 1.96 -9.36
CA ASN A 197 4.46 1.29 -10.66
C ASN A 197 5.10 2.23 -11.69
N CYS A 198 4.84 3.53 -11.62
CA CYS A 198 5.30 4.52 -12.60
C CYS A 198 6.81 4.82 -12.48
N VAL A 199 7.37 4.75 -11.27
CA VAL A 199 8.81 4.93 -11.03
C VAL A 199 9.61 3.71 -11.51
N GLY A 200 8.97 2.54 -11.60
CA GLY A 200 9.63 1.28 -11.96
C GLY A 200 10.44 0.69 -10.80
N VAL A 201 9.96 0.86 -9.57
CA VAL A 201 10.48 0.20 -8.36
C VAL A 201 9.42 -0.79 -7.88
N PRO A 202 9.73 -2.10 -7.77
CA PRO A 202 8.73 -3.10 -7.41
C PRO A 202 8.37 -3.05 -5.93
N THR A 203 7.08 -3.19 -5.61
CA THR A 203 6.60 -3.45 -4.23
C THR A 203 6.61 -4.95 -4.00
N VAL A 204 7.59 -5.43 -3.24
CA VAL A 204 7.86 -6.87 -3.08
C VAL A 204 7.27 -7.50 -1.83
N GLY A 205 6.69 -6.71 -0.93
CA GLY A 205 6.11 -7.15 0.33
C GLY A 205 5.67 -5.96 1.17
N GLY A 206 5.30 -6.22 2.40
CA GLY A 206 4.86 -5.23 3.39
C GLY A 206 3.99 -5.90 4.45
N ASP A 207 3.63 -5.12 5.45
CA ASP A 207 2.76 -5.52 6.55
C ASP A 207 1.46 -4.70 6.51
N THR A 208 0.35 -5.33 6.84
CA THR A 208 -0.94 -4.66 6.99
C THR A 208 -1.71 -5.23 8.16
N PHE A 209 -2.10 -4.34 9.05
CA PHE A 209 -2.80 -4.67 10.27
C PHE A 209 -3.99 -3.72 10.47
N PHE A 210 -5.06 -4.25 11.06
CA PHE A 210 -6.33 -3.55 11.28
C PHE A 210 -6.67 -3.60 12.76
N ASP A 211 -6.83 -2.42 13.36
CA ASP A 211 -7.31 -2.22 14.72
C ASP A 211 -8.02 -0.86 14.81
N ALA A 212 -9.07 -0.77 15.62
CA ALA A 212 -9.84 0.46 15.80
C ALA A 212 -8.99 1.60 16.39
N ALA A 213 -7.89 1.29 17.07
CA ALA A 213 -6.93 2.28 17.57
C ALA A 213 -6.31 3.14 16.46
N TYR A 214 -6.28 2.67 15.22
CA TYR A 214 -5.72 3.39 14.07
C TYR A 214 -6.77 4.14 13.24
N ASP A 215 -8.07 4.09 13.60
CA ASP A 215 -9.16 4.66 12.79
C ASP A 215 -8.99 6.18 12.58
N ALA A 216 -8.56 6.91 13.61
CA ALA A 216 -8.33 8.34 13.54
C ALA A 216 -6.94 8.71 13.02
N ASN A 217 -5.93 7.85 13.27
CA ASN A 217 -4.54 8.06 12.88
C ASN A 217 -4.01 6.78 12.21
N PRO A 218 -4.27 6.59 10.90
CA PRO A 218 -3.75 5.44 10.19
C PRO A 218 -2.24 5.58 9.99
N LEU A 219 -1.52 4.45 10.07
CA LEU A 219 -0.08 4.41 9.84
C LEU A 219 0.24 4.02 8.40
N VAL A 220 1.11 4.81 7.77
CA VAL A 220 1.66 4.52 6.44
C VAL A 220 3.17 4.68 6.50
N ASN A 221 3.89 3.57 6.53
CA ASN A 221 5.35 3.57 6.49
C ASN A 221 5.83 2.89 5.20
N ALA A 222 6.86 3.47 4.56
CA ALA A 222 7.43 2.96 3.32
C ALA A 222 8.91 2.63 3.52
N MET A 223 9.26 1.34 3.45
CA MET A 223 10.65 0.88 3.43
C MET A 223 11.12 0.77 1.98
N CYS A 224 12.26 1.41 1.65
CA CYS A 224 12.91 1.29 0.35
C CYS A 224 14.28 0.61 0.49
N VAL A 225 14.57 -0.33 -0.42
CA VAL A 225 15.84 -1.06 -0.43
C VAL A 225 16.56 -0.86 -1.75
N GLY A 226 17.68 -0.14 -1.70
CA GLY A 226 18.58 0.10 -2.83
C GLY A 226 19.85 -0.76 -2.76
N ILE A 227 20.46 -1.03 -3.93
CA ILE A 227 21.76 -1.70 -4.01
C ILE A 227 22.72 -0.77 -4.75
N VAL A 228 23.86 -0.50 -4.12
CA VAL A 228 24.94 0.31 -4.69
C VAL A 228 26.28 -0.40 -4.49
N PRO A 229 27.19 -0.38 -5.46
CA PRO A 229 28.57 -0.80 -5.23
C PRO A 229 29.23 0.06 -4.14
N SER A 230 29.98 -0.57 -3.23
CA SER A 230 30.56 0.10 -2.05
C SER A 230 31.45 1.30 -2.41
N GLU A 231 32.15 1.24 -3.53
CA GLU A 231 33.04 2.29 -4.04
C GLU A 231 32.30 3.50 -4.63
N ARG A 232 30.97 3.40 -4.79
CA ARG A 232 30.07 4.48 -5.25
C ARG A 232 29.24 5.06 -4.12
N LEU A 233 29.54 4.73 -2.86
CA LEU A 233 28.83 5.26 -1.72
C LEU A 233 29.20 6.75 -1.54
N THR A 234 28.27 7.63 -1.93
CA THR A 234 28.39 9.08 -1.76
C THR A 234 27.75 9.52 -0.45
N ARG A 235 28.33 10.50 0.23
CA ARG A 235 27.81 11.06 1.49
C ARG A 235 27.23 12.44 1.25
N ALA A 236 26.18 12.81 1.98
CA ALA A 236 25.57 14.14 1.94
C ALA A 236 26.35 15.16 2.79
N ARG A 237 27.53 15.59 2.31
CA ARG A 237 28.41 16.57 2.98
C ARG A 237 28.72 17.75 2.06
N ALA A 238 28.47 18.98 2.51
CA ALA A 238 29.03 20.16 1.86
C ALA A 238 30.53 20.23 2.17
N SER A 239 31.37 20.21 1.14
CA SER A 239 32.82 20.27 1.32
C SER A 239 33.49 20.95 0.14
N GLY A 240 34.70 21.45 0.38
CA GLY A 240 35.44 22.26 -0.58
C GLY A 240 34.81 23.65 -0.72
N PRO A 241 35.17 24.61 0.14
CA PRO A 241 34.77 26.01 -0.06
C PRO A 241 35.04 26.47 -1.49
N GLY A 242 34.05 27.16 -2.09
CA GLY A 242 34.03 27.53 -3.50
C GLY A 242 33.39 26.49 -4.43
N ASN A 243 33.08 25.28 -3.95
CA ASN A 243 32.19 24.37 -4.68
C ASN A 243 30.77 24.92 -4.70
N LEU A 244 30.03 24.59 -5.75
CA LEU A 244 28.73 25.18 -6.03
C LEU A 244 27.59 24.29 -5.54
N ILE A 245 26.52 24.93 -5.08
CA ILE A 245 25.26 24.29 -4.74
C ILE A 245 24.40 24.22 -5.99
N PHE A 246 24.15 23.00 -6.46
CA PHE A 246 23.45 22.69 -7.70
C PHE A 246 22.09 22.04 -7.39
N LEU A 247 21.01 22.76 -7.61
CA LEU A 247 19.64 22.29 -7.44
C LEU A 247 19.14 21.71 -8.77
N TYR A 248 18.49 20.55 -8.74
CA TYR A 248 17.93 19.91 -9.93
C TYR A 248 16.68 19.08 -9.60
N GLY A 249 15.80 18.91 -10.59
CA GLY A 249 14.52 18.23 -10.42
C GLY A 249 13.34 19.12 -10.81
N ALA A 250 12.24 19.04 -10.04
CA ALA A 250 11.08 19.89 -10.22
C ALA A 250 11.33 21.35 -9.76
N THR A 251 10.48 22.27 -10.21
CA THR A 251 10.49 23.67 -9.77
C THR A 251 9.90 23.82 -8.36
N THR A 252 10.40 24.80 -7.60
CA THR A 252 9.94 25.10 -6.23
C THR A 252 8.64 25.89 -6.26
N GLY A 253 7.62 25.43 -5.53
CA GLY A 253 6.37 26.16 -5.39
C GLY A 253 5.81 26.11 -3.97
N ARG A 254 4.60 26.62 -3.79
CA ARG A 254 3.93 26.76 -2.47
C ARG A 254 3.33 25.43 -1.94
N ASP A 255 4.16 24.40 -1.87
CA ASP A 255 3.76 23.04 -1.44
C ASP A 255 4.23 22.75 -0.02
N GLY A 256 3.32 22.24 0.82
CA GLY A 256 3.67 21.65 2.13
C GLY A 256 4.36 22.59 3.13
N ILE A 257 4.33 23.91 2.93
CA ILE A 257 5.00 24.87 3.80
C ILE A 257 4.44 24.76 5.22
N GLY A 258 5.29 24.38 6.17
CA GLY A 258 4.92 24.16 7.57
C GLY A 258 4.34 22.78 7.89
N GLY A 259 4.31 21.84 6.94
CA GLY A 259 3.78 20.48 7.13
C GLY A 259 4.41 19.73 8.30
N ALA A 260 5.74 19.69 8.37
CA ALA A 260 6.44 19.02 9.48
C ALA A 260 6.20 19.67 10.86
N SER A 261 6.09 21.00 10.91
CA SER A 261 5.89 21.74 12.17
C SER A 261 4.44 21.78 12.65
N VAL A 262 3.46 21.73 11.74
CA VAL A 262 2.03 21.89 12.05
C VAL A 262 1.29 20.56 12.13
N LEU A 263 1.61 19.59 11.27
CA LEU A 263 0.90 18.30 11.22
C LEU A 263 1.63 17.17 11.95
N ALA A 264 2.96 17.10 11.88
CA ALA A 264 3.72 15.98 12.44
C ALA A 264 4.17 16.18 13.91
N SER A 265 3.94 17.37 14.47
CA SER A 265 4.44 17.78 15.79
C SER A 265 3.34 18.28 16.74
N GLN A 266 2.06 18.16 16.36
CA GLN A 266 0.92 18.58 17.18
C GLN A 266 -0.22 17.56 17.10
N GLU A 267 -1.00 17.47 18.17
CA GLU A 267 -2.22 16.66 18.20
C GLU A 267 -3.27 17.24 17.23
N LEU A 268 -3.91 16.38 16.46
CA LEU A 268 -5.01 16.75 15.57
C LEU A 268 -6.29 16.96 16.40
N SER A 269 -6.95 18.11 16.23
CA SER A 269 -8.22 18.45 16.87
C SER A 269 -9.16 19.16 15.88
N ASP A 270 -10.47 19.12 16.15
CA ASP A 270 -11.52 19.77 15.35
C ASP A 270 -11.31 21.29 15.16
N GLU A 271 -10.52 21.94 16.03
CA GLU A 271 -10.22 23.38 15.95
C GLU A 271 -9.07 23.74 14.97
N ASN A 272 -8.33 22.75 14.46
CA ASN A 272 -7.15 22.94 13.62
C ASN A 272 -7.35 22.48 12.15
N ASP A 273 -8.57 22.14 11.74
CA ASP A 273 -8.85 21.59 10.41
C ASP A 273 -8.49 22.57 9.27
N ASP A 274 -8.61 23.88 9.52
CA ASP A 274 -8.28 24.96 8.59
C ASP A 274 -6.76 25.19 8.41
N LYS A 275 -5.89 24.53 9.19
CA LYS A 275 -4.42 24.70 9.14
C LYS A 275 -3.71 23.63 8.30
N ARG A 276 -4.46 22.74 7.63
CA ARG A 276 -3.87 21.71 6.76
C ARG A 276 -3.15 22.39 5.58
N PRO A 277 -1.81 22.26 5.45
CA PRO A 277 -1.08 22.82 4.32
C PRO A 277 -1.53 22.21 2.99
N THR A 278 -1.22 22.90 1.90
CA THR A 278 -1.48 22.45 0.52
C THR A 278 -1.00 21.02 0.31
N VAL A 279 -1.91 20.17 -0.19
CA VAL A 279 -1.67 18.75 -0.45
C VAL A 279 -0.48 18.59 -1.39
N GLN A 280 0.53 17.83 -0.95
CA GLN A 280 1.69 17.48 -1.78
C GLN A 280 1.24 16.54 -2.91
N ILE A 281 1.52 16.93 -4.16
CA ILE A 281 1.28 16.09 -5.33
C ILE A 281 2.65 15.67 -5.87
N GLY A 282 2.96 14.38 -5.80
CA GLY A 282 4.18 13.82 -6.38
C GLY A 282 4.03 13.53 -7.88
N ASP A 283 5.09 13.80 -8.65
CA ASP A 283 5.24 13.39 -10.04
C ASP A 283 6.21 12.20 -10.18
N PRO A 284 5.72 10.94 -10.20
CA PRO A 284 6.60 9.78 -10.26
C PRO A 284 7.40 9.68 -11.57
N PHE A 285 6.97 10.35 -12.66
CA PHE A 285 7.71 10.34 -13.92
C PHE A 285 8.95 11.23 -13.83
N THR A 286 8.79 12.43 -13.25
CA THR A 286 9.93 13.29 -12.89
C THR A 286 10.81 12.61 -11.85
N GLY A 287 10.23 11.93 -10.86
CA GLY A 287 10.96 11.12 -9.88
C GLY A 287 11.85 10.06 -10.53
N LYS A 288 11.36 9.36 -11.57
CA LYS A 288 12.18 8.40 -12.33
C LYS A 288 13.34 9.08 -13.07
N LYS A 289 13.08 10.18 -13.77
CA LYS A 289 14.13 10.97 -14.42
C LYS A 289 15.20 11.41 -13.42
N LEU A 290 14.76 11.86 -12.24
CA LEU A 290 15.62 12.31 -11.14
C LEU A 290 16.52 11.18 -10.61
N ILE A 291 15.99 9.97 -10.44
CA ILE A 291 16.77 8.78 -10.03
C ILE A 291 17.86 8.49 -11.06
N GLU A 292 17.52 8.43 -12.36
CA GLU A 292 18.50 8.11 -13.40
C GLU A 292 19.58 9.19 -13.54
N ALA A 293 19.19 10.47 -13.48
CA ALA A 293 20.14 11.58 -13.48
C ALA A 293 21.07 11.54 -12.26
N SER A 294 20.53 11.29 -11.07
CA SER A 294 21.31 11.19 -9.82
C SER A 294 22.32 10.05 -9.87
N LEU A 295 21.90 8.87 -10.34
CA LEU A 295 22.77 7.71 -10.50
C LEU A 295 23.90 8.02 -11.49
N GLU A 296 23.59 8.66 -12.60
CA GLU A 296 24.59 9.01 -13.60
C GLU A 296 25.59 10.08 -13.13
N LEU A 297 25.13 11.09 -12.40
CA LEU A 297 25.96 12.11 -11.76
C LEU A 297 27.00 11.46 -10.83
N VAL A 298 26.57 10.48 -10.03
CA VAL A 298 27.44 9.71 -9.13
C VAL A 298 28.39 8.80 -9.90
N GLU A 299 27.89 8.05 -10.88
CA GLU A 299 28.68 7.11 -11.67
C GLU A 299 29.84 7.79 -12.42
N ARG A 300 29.59 9.00 -12.93
CA ARG A 300 30.59 9.82 -13.62
C ARG A 300 31.48 10.63 -12.69
N ARG A 301 31.22 10.61 -11.37
CA ARG A 301 31.93 11.43 -10.36
C ARG A 301 31.91 12.91 -10.73
N VAL A 302 30.73 13.41 -11.08
CA VAL A 302 30.47 14.83 -11.38
C VAL A 302 30.12 15.60 -10.11
N VAL A 303 29.51 14.92 -9.15
CA VAL A 303 29.09 15.47 -7.87
C VAL A 303 30.01 15.00 -6.75
N GLU A 304 30.31 15.89 -5.81
CA GLU A 304 31.03 15.57 -4.56
C GLU A 304 30.08 14.95 -3.53
N SER A 305 28.85 15.48 -3.48
CA SER A 305 27.77 15.03 -2.61
C SER A 305 26.41 15.35 -3.20
N LEU A 306 25.38 14.72 -2.65
CA LEU A 306 23.97 14.93 -3.00
C LEU A 306 23.09 14.70 -1.77
N GLN A 307 21.93 15.34 -1.75
CA GLN A 307 20.93 15.27 -0.69
C GLN A 307 19.54 15.48 -1.30
N ASP A 308 18.53 14.76 -0.82
CA ASP A 308 17.14 14.95 -1.17
C ASP A 308 16.51 16.15 -0.45
N LEU A 309 15.49 16.75 -1.06
CA LEU A 309 14.72 17.82 -0.42
C LEU A 309 13.38 17.26 0.05
N GLY A 310 13.26 17.08 1.36
CA GLY A 310 12.03 16.64 2.03
C GLY A 310 11.42 17.71 2.93
N ALA A 311 11.13 17.34 4.17
CA ALA A 311 10.57 18.25 5.19
C ALA A 311 11.46 19.49 5.38
N ALA A 312 10.84 20.68 5.42
CA ALA A 312 11.52 21.99 5.43
C ALA A 312 12.46 22.27 4.23
N GLY A 313 12.39 21.50 3.15
CA GLY A 313 12.94 21.84 1.84
C GLY A 313 14.45 22.14 1.82
N LEU A 314 14.80 23.30 1.24
CA LEU A 314 16.18 23.77 1.14
C LEU A 314 16.78 24.06 2.53
N ALA A 315 15.97 24.54 3.48
CA ALA A 315 16.46 24.92 4.80
C ALA A 315 17.08 23.75 5.56
N SER A 316 16.38 22.61 5.65
CA SER A 316 16.88 21.40 6.29
C SER A 316 18.05 20.81 5.50
N SER A 317 17.85 20.59 4.20
CA SER A 317 18.80 19.88 3.34
C SER A 317 20.18 20.55 3.34
N LEU A 318 20.21 21.88 3.18
CA LEU A 318 21.45 22.63 3.13
C LEU A 318 22.09 22.80 4.51
N ALA A 319 21.29 23.00 5.57
CA ALA A 319 21.81 23.04 6.93
C ALA A 319 22.45 21.71 7.33
N GLU A 320 21.83 20.57 6.99
CA GLU A 320 22.40 19.24 7.22
C GLU A 320 23.71 19.03 6.46
N MET A 321 23.73 19.40 5.17
CA MET A 321 24.94 19.29 4.35
C MET A 321 26.07 20.17 4.91
N ALA A 322 25.77 21.40 5.31
CA ALA A 322 26.71 22.35 5.92
C ALA A 322 27.23 21.86 7.28
N GLY A 323 26.33 21.39 8.15
CA GLY A 323 26.66 20.87 9.48
C GLY A 323 27.56 19.63 9.42
N ARG A 324 27.20 18.63 8.59
CA ARG A 324 28.07 17.46 8.32
C ARG A 324 29.37 17.86 7.63
N GLY A 325 29.33 18.99 6.91
CA GLY A 325 30.44 19.65 6.23
C GLY A 325 31.46 20.28 7.17
N GLU A 326 31.05 20.73 8.34
CA GLU A 326 31.77 21.74 9.11
C GLU A 326 32.09 22.98 8.23
N THR A 327 31.15 23.35 7.35
CA THR A 327 31.26 24.46 6.40
C THR A 327 30.03 25.38 6.49
N GLY A 328 30.08 26.52 5.82
CA GLY A 328 28.90 27.34 5.54
C GLY A 328 28.33 27.07 4.15
N VAL A 329 27.14 27.60 3.88
CA VAL A 329 26.49 27.59 2.56
C VAL A 329 25.82 28.95 2.33
N ASP A 330 26.14 29.57 1.20
CA ASP A 330 25.46 30.76 0.71
C ASP A 330 24.49 30.37 -0.39
N VAL A 331 23.23 30.78 -0.29
CA VAL A 331 22.18 30.51 -1.29
C VAL A 331 21.55 31.80 -1.80
N HIS A 332 21.44 31.92 -3.11
CA HIS A 332 20.77 32.99 -3.84
C HIS A 332 19.38 32.54 -4.27
N LEU A 333 18.35 33.05 -3.61
CA LEU A 333 16.96 32.63 -3.83
C LEU A 333 16.41 33.09 -5.18
N ASP A 334 16.94 34.20 -5.72
CA ASP A 334 16.64 34.69 -7.07
C ASP A 334 17.07 33.73 -8.19
N ARG A 335 17.91 32.73 -7.87
CA ARG A 335 18.38 31.69 -8.81
C ARG A 335 17.64 30.37 -8.68
N VAL A 336 16.79 30.21 -7.67
CA VAL A 336 16.02 28.98 -7.47
C VAL A 336 14.95 28.89 -8.57
N PRO A 337 14.83 27.77 -9.31
CA PRO A 337 13.73 27.60 -10.26
C PRO A 337 12.39 27.57 -9.52
N LEU A 338 11.53 28.55 -9.79
CA LEU A 338 10.23 28.70 -9.14
C LEU A 338 9.07 28.33 -10.07
N ARG A 339 8.00 27.78 -9.50
CA ARG A 339 6.75 27.51 -10.19
C ARG A 339 5.84 28.75 -10.19
N GLU A 340 5.73 29.41 -9.04
CA GLU A 340 5.09 30.71 -8.91
C GLU A 340 6.18 31.80 -8.77
N ALA A 341 6.03 32.95 -9.42
CA ALA A 341 7.09 33.98 -9.44
C ALA A 341 7.16 34.83 -8.16
N ASP A 342 6.15 34.75 -7.30
CA ASP A 342 5.91 35.61 -6.14
C ASP A 342 6.02 34.87 -4.80
N LEU A 343 6.88 33.86 -4.71
CA LEU A 343 7.18 33.23 -3.42
C LEU A 343 8.03 34.17 -2.54
N ASP A 344 7.63 34.30 -1.29
CA ASP A 344 8.46 34.98 -0.30
C ASP A 344 9.74 34.17 -0.01
N PRO A 345 10.85 34.81 0.42
CA PRO A 345 12.12 34.12 0.71
C PRO A 345 11.98 32.92 1.67
N VAL A 346 11.12 33.03 2.68
CA VAL A 346 10.85 31.95 3.62
C VAL A 346 10.14 30.77 2.96
N GLU A 347 9.24 31.04 2.01
CA GLU A 347 8.50 30.02 1.27
C GLU A 347 9.41 29.25 0.33
N ILE A 348 10.34 29.93 -0.36
CA ILE A 348 11.35 29.27 -1.19
C ILE A 348 12.20 28.32 -0.34
N MET A 349 12.65 28.77 0.83
CA MET A 349 13.54 27.99 1.69
C MET A 349 12.84 26.78 2.33
N THR A 350 11.56 26.92 2.70
CA THR A 350 10.80 25.92 3.46
C THR A 350 9.81 25.11 2.63
N SER A 351 9.69 25.41 1.34
CA SER A 351 8.86 24.66 0.40
C SER A 351 9.23 23.18 0.39
N GLU A 352 8.20 22.34 0.51
CA GLU A 352 8.28 20.88 0.46
C GLU A 352 7.81 20.34 -0.90
N SER A 353 8.00 21.12 -1.98
CA SER A 353 7.76 20.65 -3.35
C SER A 353 8.56 19.36 -3.61
N GLN A 354 7.89 18.37 -4.18
CA GLN A 354 8.40 17.02 -4.38
C GLN A 354 9.40 16.94 -5.55
N GLU A 355 10.05 15.79 -5.70
CA GLU A 355 10.99 15.47 -6.79
C GLU A 355 12.13 16.51 -7.00
N ARG A 356 12.77 16.92 -5.91
CA ARG A 356 13.94 17.81 -5.94
C ARG A 356 15.13 17.21 -5.23
N MET A 357 16.32 17.47 -5.77
CA MET A 357 17.61 17.08 -5.20
C MET A 357 18.58 18.26 -5.25
N VAL A 358 19.49 18.33 -4.28
CA VAL A 358 20.62 19.24 -4.30
C VAL A 358 21.92 18.46 -4.35
N ALA A 359 22.92 18.99 -5.05
CA ALA A 359 24.26 18.43 -5.14
C ALA A 359 25.34 19.50 -4.92
N VAL A 360 26.51 19.07 -4.49
CA VAL A 360 27.71 19.90 -4.46
C VAL A 360 28.58 19.54 -5.65
N VAL A 361 28.91 20.55 -6.47
CA VAL A 361 29.60 20.35 -7.75
C VAL A 361 30.80 21.30 -7.85
N ALA A 362 31.95 20.78 -8.27
CA ALA A 362 33.12 21.62 -8.52
C ALA A 362 32.87 22.58 -9.71
N PRO A 363 33.37 23.83 -9.68
CA PRO A 363 33.08 24.83 -10.71
C PRO A 363 33.39 24.38 -12.15
N ASP A 364 34.43 23.58 -12.35
CA ASP A 364 34.84 23.04 -13.66
C ASP A 364 33.97 21.85 -14.13
N ARG A 365 33.08 21.34 -13.28
CA ARG A 365 32.18 20.20 -13.58
C ARG A 365 30.72 20.61 -13.79
N VAL A 366 30.36 21.87 -13.55
CA VAL A 366 28.97 22.37 -13.66
C VAL A 366 28.37 22.11 -15.04
N SER A 367 29.10 22.43 -16.11
CA SER A 367 28.61 22.21 -17.47
C SER A 367 28.36 20.72 -17.79
N GLU A 368 29.09 19.81 -17.14
CA GLU A 368 28.84 18.37 -17.25
C GLU A 368 27.56 17.98 -16.49
N ALA A 369 27.34 18.53 -15.29
CA ALA A 369 26.11 18.31 -14.52
C ALA A 369 24.86 18.80 -15.26
N GLU A 370 24.90 20.03 -15.80
CA GLU A 370 23.83 20.62 -16.60
C GLU A 370 23.52 19.78 -17.86
N ALA A 371 24.56 19.26 -18.52
CA ALA A 371 24.37 18.40 -19.69
C ALA A 371 23.67 17.08 -19.33
N ILE A 372 23.96 16.52 -18.14
CA ILE A 372 23.28 15.32 -17.63
C ILE A 372 21.81 15.63 -17.35
N CYS A 373 21.50 16.69 -16.59
CA CYS A 373 20.12 17.11 -16.30
C CYS A 373 19.32 17.38 -17.58
N ARG A 374 19.89 18.10 -18.54
CA ARG A 374 19.24 18.39 -19.83
C ARG A 374 18.88 17.14 -20.62
N ARG A 375 19.77 16.13 -20.64
CA ARG A 375 19.48 14.86 -21.32
C ARG A 375 18.31 14.11 -20.67
N TRP A 376 18.18 14.21 -19.35
CA TRP A 376 17.07 13.63 -18.60
C TRP A 376 15.84 14.54 -18.52
N GLU A 377 15.86 15.69 -19.22
CA GLU A 377 14.77 16.68 -19.24
C GLU A 377 14.40 17.16 -17.82
N LEU A 378 15.42 17.45 -17.01
CA LEU A 378 15.27 18.00 -15.66
C LEU A 378 15.70 19.46 -15.65
N GLU A 379 14.94 20.29 -14.94
CA GLU A 379 15.36 21.64 -14.61
C GLU A 379 16.55 21.59 -13.63
N CYS A 380 17.44 22.55 -13.76
CA CYS A 380 18.59 22.67 -12.88
C CYS A 380 19.13 24.11 -12.81
N ALA A 381 19.70 24.48 -11.66
CA ALA A 381 20.34 25.77 -11.46
C ALA A 381 21.47 25.69 -10.42
N VAL A 382 22.51 26.51 -10.62
CA VAL A 382 23.46 26.84 -9.55
C VAL A 382 22.82 27.90 -8.65
N VAL A 383 22.45 27.50 -7.45
CA VAL A 383 21.71 28.34 -6.49
C VAL A 383 22.61 28.90 -5.38
N GLY A 384 23.87 28.49 -5.30
CA GLY A 384 24.71 28.89 -4.18
C GLY A 384 26.13 28.36 -4.23
N GLU A 385 26.85 28.53 -3.12
CA GLU A 385 28.23 28.04 -2.94
C GLU A 385 28.50 27.59 -1.50
N VAL A 386 29.45 26.66 -1.35
CA VAL A 386 30.01 26.24 -0.06
C VAL A 386 31.01 27.29 0.41
N THR A 387 30.93 27.67 1.68
CA THR A 387 31.77 28.73 2.26
C THR A 387 32.47 28.27 3.55
N GLU A 388 33.38 29.08 4.07
CA GLU A 388 34.05 28.84 5.35
C GLU A 388 33.32 29.50 6.55
N SER A 389 32.11 30.05 6.34
CA SER A 389 31.43 30.84 7.38
C SER A 389 30.91 29.99 8.55
N GLY A 390 30.58 28.72 8.31
CA GLY A 390 29.83 27.89 9.24
C GLY A 390 28.33 28.23 9.33
N GLU A 391 27.86 29.18 8.51
CA GLU A 391 26.48 29.66 8.50
C GLU A 391 25.76 29.23 7.22
N LEU A 392 24.46 28.96 7.34
CA LEU A 392 23.54 28.96 6.22
C LEU A 392 23.05 30.40 6.01
N ARG A 393 23.45 31.01 4.90
CA ARG A 393 23.13 32.39 4.55
C ARG A 393 22.30 32.45 3.28
N THR A 394 21.26 33.26 3.28
CA THR A 394 20.34 33.41 2.17
C THR A 394 20.35 34.84 1.65
N PHE A 395 20.39 34.97 0.33
CA PHE A 395 20.49 36.23 -0.39
C PHE A 395 19.36 36.35 -1.41
N VAL A 396 18.90 37.59 -1.63
CA VAL A 396 17.98 37.96 -2.71
C VAL A 396 18.58 39.16 -3.42
N GLU A 397 18.85 39.05 -4.72
CA GLU A 397 19.45 40.13 -5.52
C GLU A 397 20.77 40.68 -4.93
N GLY A 398 21.49 39.83 -4.18
CA GLY A 398 22.74 40.17 -3.51
C GLY A 398 22.59 40.73 -2.08
N GLU A 399 21.38 41.03 -1.62
CA GLU A 399 21.12 41.48 -0.25
C GLU A 399 20.93 40.28 0.68
N LEU A 400 21.55 40.31 1.86
CA LEU A 400 21.43 39.26 2.88
C LEU A 400 20.06 39.34 3.55
N VAL A 401 19.23 38.32 3.38
CA VAL A 401 17.87 38.25 3.94
C VAL A 401 17.75 37.31 5.14
N GLY A 402 18.70 36.40 5.33
CA GLY A 402 18.76 35.52 6.49
C GLY A 402 20.15 34.90 6.69
N ALA A 403 20.53 34.68 7.95
CA ALA A 403 21.77 34.01 8.32
C ALA A 403 21.57 33.27 9.64
N VAL A 404 21.99 32.00 9.70
CA VAL A 404 21.96 31.19 10.91
C VAL A 404 23.13 30.22 10.91
N PRO A 405 23.82 30.01 12.05
CA PRO A 405 24.80 28.92 12.16
C PRO A 405 24.16 27.59 11.78
N ALA A 406 24.77 26.83 10.86
CA ALA A 406 24.18 25.57 10.39
C ALA A 406 24.02 24.55 11.52
N SER A 407 24.92 24.61 12.51
CA SER A 407 24.88 23.76 13.70
C SER A 407 23.62 23.98 14.56
N PHE A 408 23.06 25.20 14.59
CA PHE A 408 21.85 25.51 15.36
C PHE A 408 20.60 24.83 14.81
N LEU A 409 20.58 24.54 13.51
CA LEU A 409 19.49 23.83 12.84
C LEU A 409 19.69 22.30 12.83
N THR A 410 20.82 21.82 13.36
CA THR A 410 21.22 20.41 13.29
C THR A 410 21.64 19.89 14.67
N GLU A 411 22.95 19.85 14.96
CA GLU A 411 23.52 19.19 16.15
C GLU A 411 23.22 19.92 17.47
N GLU A 412 23.01 21.24 17.43
CA GLU A 412 22.79 22.09 18.60
C GLU A 412 21.30 22.34 18.90
N ALA A 413 20.40 21.62 18.24
CA ALA A 413 18.98 21.65 18.60
C ALA A 413 18.79 21.21 20.07
N PRO A 414 17.97 21.94 20.87
CA PRO A 414 17.74 21.60 22.27
C PRO A 414 17.23 20.16 22.44
N ARG A 415 17.87 19.40 23.34
CA ARG A 415 17.44 18.04 23.69
C ARG A 415 16.70 18.08 25.02
N TYR A 416 15.53 17.46 25.07
CA TYR A 416 14.69 17.41 26.28
C TYR A 416 14.76 16.02 26.93
N ARG A 417 14.75 15.98 28.27
CA ARG A 417 14.48 14.73 29.00
C ARG A 417 12.99 14.67 29.29
N VAL A 418 12.36 13.65 28.75
CA VAL A 418 10.95 13.39 28.99
C VAL A 418 10.81 12.56 30.26
N ARG A 419 9.84 12.90 31.11
CA ARG A 419 9.53 12.10 32.31
C ARG A 419 8.84 10.83 31.89
N THR A 420 9.22 9.68 32.43
CA THR A 420 8.56 8.39 32.19
C THR A 420 7.80 7.94 33.44
N THR A 421 6.60 7.39 33.27
CA THR A 421 5.83 6.73 34.33
C THR A 421 5.35 5.37 33.83
N PRO A 422 5.80 4.25 34.42
CA PRO A 422 5.34 2.93 34.01
C PRO A 422 3.83 2.76 34.16
N ARG A 423 3.18 2.18 33.14
CA ARG A 423 1.83 1.63 33.29
C ARG A 423 1.93 0.24 33.91
N PRO A 424 1.07 -0.12 34.88
CA PRO A 424 1.02 -1.48 35.38
C PRO A 424 0.70 -2.45 34.24
N LEU A 425 1.55 -3.47 34.07
CA LEU A 425 1.25 -4.58 33.16
C LEU A 425 0.06 -5.35 33.70
N GLU A 426 -0.88 -5.72 32.83
CA GLU A 426 -2.03 -6.56 33.19
C GLU A 426 -1.55 -7.93 33.67
N GLU A 427 -2.38 -8.63 34.44
CA GLU A 427 -2.07 -10.01 34.85
C GLU A 427 -2.48 -11.00 33.75
N PRO A 428 -1.76 -12.14 33.62
CA PRO A 428 -2.15 -13.19 32.67
C PRO A 428 -3.60 -13.63 32.89
N ILE A 429 -4.34 -13.77 31.79
CA ILE A 429 -5.72 -14.22 31.85
C ILE A 429 -5.73 -15.75 31.91
N ALA A 430 -6.33 -16.28 32.98
CA ALA A 430 -6.59 -17.71 33.08
C ALA A 430 -7.74 -18.09 32.14
N HIS A 431 -7.40 -18.49 30.92
CA HIS A 431 -8.36 -19.14 30.04
C HIS A 431 -8.74 -20.48 30.67
N ARG A 432 -10.05 -20.77 30.80
CA ARG A 432 -10.48 -22.15 31.07
C ARG A 432 -9.96 -23.02 29.93
N ALA A 433 -9.74 -24.31 30.13
CA ALA A 433 -9.32 -25.19 29.02
C ALA A 433 -10.32 -25.08 27.86
N ILE A 434 -9.94 -24.33 26.81
CA ILE A 434 -10.73 -24.13 25.60
C ILE A 434 -10.28 -25.20 24.62
N THR A 435 -11.23 -25.98 24.15
CA THR A 435 -10.96 -26.95 23.08
C THR A 435 -11.07 -26.21 21.75
N ALA A 436 -10.02 -26.26 20.94
CA ALA A 436 -10.01 -25.64 19.62
C ALA A 436 -11.06 -26.30 18.72
N GLU A 437 -11.81 -25.47 17.99
CA GLU A 437 -12.78 -25.90 16.99
C GLU A 437 -12.30 -25.58 15.57
N ARG A 438 -12.74 -26.37 14.58
CA ARG A 438 -12.31 -26.18 13.18
C ARG A 438 -12.90 -24.92 12.58
N GLU A 439 -14.10 -24.58 13.02
CA GLU A 439 -14.84 -23.39 12.65
C GLU A 439 -14.08 -22.13 13.07
N GLU A 440 -13.39 -22.15 14.22
CA GLU A 440 -12.56 -21.04 14.69
C GLU A 440 -11.34 -20.81 13.79
N LEU A 441 -10.72 -21.89 13.26
CA LEU A 441 -9.66 -21.77 12.25
C LEU A 441 -10.17 -21.09 10.97
N LEU A 442 -11.38 -21.45 10.50
CA LEU A 442 -11.98 -20.83 9.32
C LEU A 442 -12.30 -19.35 9.57
N ASP A 443 -12.83 -19.03 10.75
CA ASP A 443 -13.14 -17.66 11.16
C ASP A 443 -11.87 -16.81 11.32
N LEU A 444 -10.77 -17.37 11.83
CA LEU A 444 -9.47 -16.71 11.89
C LEU A 444 -8.90 -16.47 10.49
N LEU A 445 -8.93 -17.46 9.60
CA LEU A 445 -8.49 -17.28 8.21
C LEU A 445 -9.30 -16.20 7.47
N HIS A 446 -10.54 -15.95 7.91
CA HIS A 446 -11.37 -14.88 7.39
C HIS A 446 -11.07 -13.50 8.00
N SER A 447 -10.34 -13.45 9.13
CA SER A 447 -10.01 -12.19 9.82
C SER A 447 -9.27 -11.24 8.88
N PRO A 448 -9.58 -9.93 8.91
CA PRO A 448 -8.79 -8.92 8.21
C PRO A 448 -7.30 -8.95 8.54
N ASN A 449 -6.86 -9.50 9.68
CA ASN A 449 -5.43 -9.57 10.04
C ASN A 449 -4.71 -10.82 9.53
N VAL A 450 -5.43 -11.88 9.17
CA VAL A 450 -4.85 -13.16 8.71
C VAL A 450 -5.13 -13.43 7.23
N ARG A 451 -6.30 -13.02 6.71
CA ARG A 451 -6.70 -13.32 5.33
C ARG A 451 -5.68 -12.87 4.28
N SER A 452 -5.73 -13.48 3.11
CA SER A 452 -4.85 -13.22 1.98
C SER A 452 -4.69 -11.73 1.65
N ARG A 453 -3.44 -11.30 1.48
CA ARG A 453 -3.06 -9.95 1.03
C ARG A 453 -3.03 -9.79 -0.49
N ALA A 454 -3.47 -10.80 -1.25
CA ALA A 454 -3.40 -10.80 -2.72
C ALA A 454 -4.02 -9.55 -3.35
N SER A 455 -5.19 -9.12 -2.87
CA SER A 455 -5.87 -7.91 -3.39
C SER A 455 -5.05 -6.62 -3.23
N ILE A 456 -4.05 -6.61 -2.35
CA ILE A 456 -3.12 -5.49 -2.16
C ILE A 456 -1.94 -5.66 -3.11
N TYR A 457 -1.16 -6.73 -2.98
CA TYR A 457 0.09 -6.87 -3.73
C TYR A 457 -0.08 -7.16 -5.22
N GLU A 458 -1.24 -7.67 -5.67
CA GLU A 458 -1.53 -7.86 -7.11
C GLU A 458 -1.78 -6.54 -7.85
N ARG A 459 -1.98 -5.43 -7.13
CA ARG A 459 -2.06 -4.09 -7.73
C ARG A 459 -0.70 -3.50 -8.07
N TYR A 460 0.37 -4.08 -7.52
CA TYR A 460 1.74 -3.59 -7.71
C TYR A 460 2.55 -4.53 -8.57
N ASP A 461 3.43 -3.93 -9.36
CA ASP A 461 4.47 -4.70 -10.00
C ASP A 461 5.47 -5.19 -8.94
N HIS A 462 5.77 -6.48 -9.00
CA HIS A 462 6.77 -7.14 -8.16
C HIS A 462 7.83 -7.85 -9.00
N LEU A 463 7.93 -7.56 -10.31
CA LEU A 463 8.77 -8.25 -11.30
C LEU A 463 9.73 -7.34 -12.06
N VAL A 464 9.53 -6.02 -12.03
CA VAL A 464 10.38 -5.00 -12.66
C VAL A 464 11.82 -5.15 -12.16
N GLY A 465 12.77 -5.03 -13.09
CA GLY A 465 14.17 -5.37 -12.91
C GLY A 465 14.49 -6.88 -13.04
N SER A 466 13.48 -7.74 -13.05
CA SER A 466 13.56 -9.21 -13.18
C SER A 466 14.52 -9.84 -12.18
N ARG A 467 14.38 -9.45 -10.90
CA ARG A 467 15.20 -9.94 -9.78
C ARG A 467 14.42 -10.74 -8.75
N THR A 468 13.12 -10.52 -8.60
CA THR A 468 12.29 -11.18 -7.58
C THR A 468 12.17 -12.68 -7.83
N VAL A 469 12.71 -13.48 -6.92
CA VAL A 469 12.75 -14.96 -6.97
C VAL A 469 11.72 -15.58 -6.02
N ARG A 470 11.44 -14.92 -4.90
CA ARG A 470 10.33 -15.21 -3.99
C ARG A 470 9.44 -13.96 -3.94
N ARG A 471 8.17 -14.14 -4.32
CA ARG A 471 7.17 -13.09 -4.51
C ARG A 471 6.45 -12.77 -3.18
N PRO A 472 5.70 -11.65 -3.10
CA PRO A 472 4.82 -11.38 -1.97
C PRO A 472 3.83 -12.54 -1.68
N GLY A 473 3.28 -12.56 -0.45
CA GLY A 473 2.32 -13.56 0.01
C GLY A 473 2.91 -14.73 0.80
N LEU A 474 4.17 -14.59 1.22
CA LEU A 474 4.87 -15.46 2.16
C LEU A 474 5.71 -14.56 3.10
N ASP A 475 6.46 -15.16 4.03
CA ASP A 475 7.19 -14.47 5.12
C ASP A 475 8.07 -13.28 4.65
N ALA A 476 8.76 -13.43 3.53
CA ALA A 476 9.74 -12.45 3.04
C ALA A 476 9.99 -12.55 1.54
N ALA A 477 10.23 -11.42 0.90
CA ALA A 477 10.63 -11.35 -0.49
C ALA A 477 12.10 -11.75 -0.65
N VAL A 478 12.47 -12.33 -1.80
CA VAL A 478 13.88 -12.60 -2.14
C VAL A 478 14.20 -12.06 -3.52
N LEU A 479 15.16 -11.13 -3.60
CA LEU A 479 15.64 -10.52 -4.84
C LEU A 479 17.03 -11.02 -5.19
N ARG A 480 17.24 -11.53 -6.41
CA ARG A 480 18.54 -11.99 -6.88
C ARG A 480 19.52 -10.83 -7.11
N LEU A 481 20.71 -10.98 -6.55
CA LEU A 481 21.86 -10.08 -6.73
C LEU A 481 22.68 -10.51 -7.95
N ARG A 482 22.35 -9.93 -9.12
CA ARG A 482 23.06 -10.21 -10.39
C ARG A 482 24.49 -9.62 -10.39
N PRO A 483 25.43 -10.25 -11.13
CA PRO A 483 25.28 -11.46 -11.95
C PRO A 483 25.29 -12.78 -11.13
N SER A 484 25.56 -12.71 -9.82
CA SER A 484 25.64 -13.87 -8.94
C SER A 484 24.29 -14.58 -8.73
N LEU A 485 24.32 -15.69 -7.99
CA LEU A 485 23.12 -16.40 -7.52
C LEU A 485 22.79 -16.10 -6.06
N ARG A 486 23.49 -15.15 -5.44
CA ARG A 486 23.12 -14.65 -4.11
C ARG A 486 21.82 -13.87 -4.21
N GLY A 487 21.10 -13.78 -3.09
CA GLY A 487 19.87 -13.03 -2.97
C GLY A 487 19.89 -12.08 -1.78
N LEU A 488 18.97 -11.12 -1.82
CA LEU A 488 18.63 -10.22 -0.73
C LEU A 488 17.22 -10.58 -0.29
N ALA A 489 17.09 -11.08 0.94
CA ALA A 489 15.81 -11.31 1.59
C ALA A 489 15.39 -10.04 2.32
N VAL A 490 14.11 -9.69 2.24
CA VAL A 490 13.54 -8.50 2.87
C VAL A 490 12.19 -8.84 3.50
N SER A 491 12.00 -8.46 4.76
CA SER A 491 10.72 -8.50 5.48
C SER A 491 10.43 -7.15 6.12
N LEU A 492 9.18 -6.96 6.55
CA LEU A 492 8.73 -5.80 7.29
C LEU A 492 7.59 -6.25 8.21
N ASP A 493 7.70 -5.97 9.50
CA ASP A 493 6.87 -6.59 10.54
C ASP A 493 6.65 -5.62 11.71
N ALA A 494 5.50 -5.68 12.39
CA ALA A 494 5.15 -4.84 13.53
C ALA A 494 4.24 -5.58 14.53
N ALA A 495 4.44 -5.35 15.84
CA ALA A 495 3.71 -6.06 16.89
C ALA A 495 2.87 -5.11 17.78
N GLY A 496 1.97 -4.32 17.18
CA GLY A 496 1.27 -3.22 17.86
C GLY A 496 0.44 -3.64 19.09
N ARG A 497 -0.37 -4.70 19.00
CA ARG A 497 -1.18 -5.18 20.14
C ARG A 497 -0.33 -5.72 21.28
N LEU A 498 0.71 -6.48 20.96
CA LEU A 498 1.61 -7.03 21.98
C LEU A 498 2.45 -5.93 22.63
N ALA A 499 2.88 -4.92 21.86
CA ALA A 499 3.54 -3.73 22.39
C ALA A 499 2.60 -2.89 23.27
N TYR A 500 1.30 -2.86 22.99
CA TYR A 500 0.34 -2.23 23.89
C TYR A 500 0.23 -2.99 25.22
N LEU A 501 0.27 -4.32 25.24
CA LEU A 501 0.19 -5.07 26.50
C LEU A 501 1.50 -5.07 27.28
N ASP A 502 2.63 -5.25 26.59
CA ASP A 502 3.99 -5.18 27.12
C ASP A 502 4.90 -4.53 26.05
N PRO A 503 5.24 -3.24 26.17
CA PRO A 503 6.01 -2.52 25.16
C PRO A 503 7.40 -3.10 24.93
N ARG A 504 8.04 -3.64 25.98
CA ARG A 504 9.37 -4.25 25.85
C ARG A 504 9.29 -5.56 25.08
N ALA A 505 8.31 -6.40 25.39
CA ALA A 505 8.09 -7.64 24.65
C ALA A 505 7.71 -7.35 23.19
N GLY A 506 6.78 -6.42 22.94
CA GLY A 506 6.37 -6.04 21.59
C GLY A 506 7.50 -5.46 20.73
N GLY A 507 8.35 -4.60 21.31
CA GLY A 507 9.56 -4.12 20.63
C GLY A 507 10.52 -5.25 20.26
N ALA A 508 10.71 -6.23 21.16
CA ALA A 508 11.56 -7.39 20.87
C ALA A 508 10.95 -8.31 19.79
N LEU A 509 9.65 -8.57 19.86
CA LEU A 509 8.92 -9.41 18.88
C LEU A 509 8.99 -8.84 17.47
N ALA A 510 8.77 -7.53 17.30
CA ALA A 510 8.89 -6.91 15.97
C ALA A 510 10.28 -7.14 15.33
N VAL A 511 11.36 -7.16 16.13
CA VAL A 511 12.70 -7.50 15.64
C VAL A 511 12.87 -8.99 15.36
N PHE A 512 12.40 -9.84 16.28
CA PHE A 512 12.55 -11.29 16.14
C PHE A 512 11.77 -11.83 14.96
N GLU A 513 10.52 -11.39 14.78
CA GLU A 513 9.66 -11.78 13.67
C GLU A 513 10.26 -11.36 12.33
N ALA A 514 10.68 -10.09 12.18
CA ALA A 514 11.33 -9.65 10.95
C ALA A 514 12.60 -10.45 10.61
N ALA A 515 13.44 -10.71 11.61
CA ALA A 515 14.62 -11.55 11.42
C ALA A 515 14.27 -13.01 11.10
N ARG A 516 13.19 -13.54 11.69
CA ARG A 516 12.70 -14.91 11.47
C ARG A 516 12.11 -15.06 10.08
N ASN A 517 11.38 -14.08 9.59
CA ASN A 517 10.79 -14.04 8.25
C ASN A 517 11.85 -14.02 7.15
N VAL A 518 12.89 -13.20 7.34
CA VAL A 518 14.12 -13.26 6.52
C VAL A 518 14.77 -14.66 6.56
N ALA A 519 14.81 -15.31 7.73
CA ALA A 519 15.41 -16.63 7.90
C ALA A 519 14.58 -17.78 7.30
N CYS A 520 13.25 -17.72 7.37
CA CYS A 520 12.32 -18.64 6.70
C CYS A 520 12.51 -18.62 5.18
N ALA A 521 12.85 -17.45 4.61
CA ALA A 521 13.23 -17.33 3.20
C ALA A 521 14.65 -17.84 2.88
N GLY A 522 15.38 -18.37 3.87
CA GLY A 522 16.76 -18.83 3.74
C GLY A 522 17.81 -17.71 3.80
N GLY A 523 17.42 -16.50 4.19
CA GLY A 523 18.32 -15.36 4.34
C GLY A 523 18.95 -15.33 5.73
N ARG A 524 20.27 -15.09 5.81
CA ARG A 524 20.91 -14.75 7.08
C ARG A 524 20.66 -13.26 7.37
N PRO A 525 19.96 -12.89 8.47
CA PRO A 525 19.75 -11.48 8.82
C PRO A 525 21.07 -10.73 8.95
N LEU A 526 21.10 -9.49 8.46
CA LEU A 526 22.30 -8.64 8.45
C LEU A 526 22.12 -7.36 9.25
N ALA A 527 20.96 -6.71 9.15
CA ALA A 527 20.66 -5.44 9.78
C ALA A 527 19.15 -5.19 9.76
N ILE A 528 18.70 -4.25 10.60
CA ILE A 528 17.33 -3.75 10.57
C ILE A 528 17.27 -2.23 10.38
N THR A 529 16.13 -1.78 9.88
CA THR A 529 15.67 -0.39 9.99
C THR A 529 14.39 -0.37 10.82
N ASN A 530 14.14 0.69 11.57
CA ASN A 530 12.90 0.82 12.35
C ASN A 530 12.11 2.09 12.02
N CYS A 531 10.80 2.03 12.15
CA CYS A 531 9.92 3.18 12.15
C CYS A 531 9.10 3.14 13.44
N LEU A 532 9.42 4.04 14.37
CA LEU A 532 8.77 4.10 15.68
C LEU A 532 7.53 4.99 15.58
N ASN A 533 6.33 4.42 15.63
CA ASN A 533 5.08 5.18 15.59
C ASN A 533 4.41 5.14 16.98
N PHE A 534 4.37 6.29 17.66
CA PHE A 534 3.87 6.42 19.03
C PHE A 534 3.01 7.68 19.19
N GLY A 535 2.21 7.72 20.26
CA GLY A 535 1.41 8.88 20.65
C GLY A 535 2.26 10.06 21.15
N ASN A 536 1.63 10.99 21.89
CA ASN A 536 2.32 12.16 22.42
C ASN A 536 3.35 11.78 23.52
N PRO A 537 4.66 11.95 23.29
CA PRO A 537 5.70 11.57 24.24
C PRO A 537 5.70 12.44 25.50
N GLU A 538 5.08 13.62 25.51
CA GLU A 538 5.04 14.47 26.71
C GLU A 538 4.21 13.85 27.85
N LYS A 539 3.36 12.88 27.50
CA LYS A 539 2.64 12.03 28.45
C LYS A 539 3.58 10.96 29.01
N PRO A 540 3.80 10.91 30.35
CA PRO A 540 4.83 10.04 30.91
C PRO A 540 4.68 8.55 30.64
N GLU A 541 3.45 8.07 30.48
CA GLU A 541 3.12 6.69 30.12
C GLU A 541 3.53 6.37 28.68
N ILE A 542 3.25 7.25 27.72
CA ILE A 542 3.66 7.06 26.31
C ILE A 542 5.18 7.15 26.18
N ALA A 543 5.83 8.07 26.90
CA ALA A 543 7.29 8.12 26.97
C ALA A 543 7.90 6.82 27.50
N TRP A 544 7.24 6.21 28.48
CA TRP A 544 7.66 4.91 29.02
C TRP A 544 7.48 3.79 27.99
N GLU A 545 6.33 3.74 27.30
CA GLU A 545 6.07 2.75 26.23
C GLU A 545 7.13 2.84 25.12
N LEU A 546 7.45 4.05 24.65
CA LEU A 546 8.51 4.29 23.67
C LEU A 546 9.88 3.79 24.17
N THR A 547 10.23 4.11 25.42
CA THR A 547 11.51 3.72 26.02
C THR A 547 11.65 2.21 26.13
N GLU A 548 10.61 1.54 26.63
CA GLU A 548 10.60 0.08 26.82
C GLU A 548 10.60 -0.66 25.48
N ALA A 549 9.88 -0.17 24.47
CA ALA A 549 9.91 -0.73 23.12
C ALA A 549 11.31 -0.65 22.50
N ILE A 550 11.97 0.53 22.56
CA ILE A 550 13.34 0.70 22.08
C ILE A 550 14.31 -0.26 22.78
N GLU A 551 14.17 -0.41 24.09
CA GLU A 551 15.00 -1.32 24.89
C GLU A 551 14.76 -2.80 24.53
N GLY A 552 13.50 -3.19 24.27
CA GLY A 552 13.16 -4.51 23.74
C GLY A 552 13.83 -4.81 22.40
N MET A 553 13.74 -3.86 21.47
CA MET A 553 14.37 -3.95 20.15
C MET A 553 15.90 -4.06 20.26
N ALA A 554 16.53 -3.26 21.12
CA ALA A 554 17.97 -3.27 21.33
C ALA A 554 18.45 -4.65 21.82
N ARG A 555 17.78 -5.21 22.83
CA ARG A 555 18.11 -6.54 23.36
C ARG A 555 17.89 -7.66 22.35
N ALA A 556 16.87 -7.56 21.49
CA ALA A 556 16.65 -8.53 20.42
C ALA A 556 17.76 -8.46 19.36
N CYS A 557 18.17 -7.25 18.96
CA CYS A 557 19.31 -7.01 18.08
C CYS A 557 20.62 -7.59 18.64
N GLU A 558 20.88 -7.38 19.93
CA GLU A 558 22.04 -7.94 20.63
C GLU A 558 22.02 -9.49 20.65
N ALA A 559 20.86 -10.09 20.90
CA ALA A 559 20.71 -11.54 20.94
C ALA A 559 20.96 -12.19 19.56
N ILE A 560 20.46 -11.57 18.48
CA ILE A 560 20.67 -12.05 17.11
C ILE A 560 22.10 -11.74 16.63
N GLY A 561 22.66 -10.62 17.08
CA GLY A 561 23.96 -10.09 16.66
C GLY A 561 23.90 -9.25 15.39
N ILE A 562 22.87 -8.41 15.24
CA ILE A 562 22.68 -7.50 14.09
C ILE A 562 22.47 -6.05 14.55
N PRO A 563 22.89 -5.04 13.77
CA PRO A 563 22.69 -3.63 14.10
C PRO A 563 21.37 -3.05 13.56
N VAL A 564 20.93 -1.95 14.19
CA VAL A 564 20.01 -0.98 13.58
C VAL A 564 20.85 -0.02 12.73
N VAL A 565 20.55 0.11 11.44
CA VAL A 565 21.37 0.93 10.50
C VAL A 565 20.69 2.22 10.05
N SER A 566 19.38 2.31 10.21
CA SER A 566 18.56 3.47 9.86
C SER A 566 17.24 3.43 10.61
N GLY A 567 16.48 4.52 10.56
CA GLY A 567 15.12 4.53 11.04
C GLY A 567 14.41 5.86 10.92
N ASN A 568 13.16 5.87 11.38
CA ASN A 568 12.29 7.03 11.48
C ASN A 568 11.57 7.02 12.83
N VAL A 569 11.17 8.19 13.31
CA VAL A 569 10.35 8.33 14.52
C VAL A 569 9.18 9.26 14.20
N SER A 570 7.97 8.72 14.28
CA SER A 570 6.71 9.44 14.20
C SER A 570 6.07 9.46 15.58
N LEU A 571 5.98 10.65 16.17
CA LEU A 571 5.39 10.88 17.50
C LEU A 571 4.08 11.65 17.35
N TYR A 572 3.35 11.85 18.44
CA TYR A 572 2.09 12.59 18.46
C TYR A 572 0.97 11.96 17.60
N ASN A 573 1.04 10.65 17.35
CA ASN A 573 -0.02 9.89 16.67
C ASN A 573 -1.22 9.69 17.62
N GLU A 574 -2.01 10.74 17.76
CA GLU A 574 -3.09 10.83 18.73
C GLU A 574 -4.18 11.81 18.26
N THR A 575 -5.45 11.44 18.51
CA THR A 575 -6.61 12.30 18.27
C THR A 575 -7.53 12.25 19.48
N ASP A 576 -8.04 13.41 19.91
CA ASP A 576 -8.98 13.54 21.03
C ASP A 576 -8.57 12.82 22.32
N GLY A 577 -7.28 12.88 22.67
CA GLY A 577 -6.79 12.22 23.88
C GLY A 577 -6.52 10.72 23.74
N ARG A 578 -6.67 10.14 22.54
CA ARG A 578 -6.50 8.71 22.26
C ARG A 578 -5.33 8.46 21.32
N ALA A 579 -4.26 7.90 21.89
CA ALA A 579 -3.11 7.46 21.11
C ALA A 579 -3.43 6.17 20.33
N ILE A 580 -2.71 5.97 19.23
CA ILE A 580 -2.62 4.66 18.55
C ILE A 580 -1.98 3.61 19.47
N LEU A 581 -2.02 2.34 19.07
CA LEU A 581 -1.16 1.33 19.69
C LEU A 581 0.33 1.69 19.46
N PRO A 582 1.22 1.50 20.45
CA PRO A 582 2.66 1.66 20.24
C PRO A 582 3.12 0.70 19.14
N THR A 583 3.58 1.24 18.00
CA THR A 583 3.83 0.45 16.80
C THR A 583 5.27 0.62 16.31
N PRO A 584 6.23 -0.14 16.88
CA PRO A 584 7.57 -0.22 16.34
C PRO A 584 7.56 -1.12 15.09
N ALA A 585 7.49 -0.51 13.90
CA ALA A 585 7.61 -1.24 12.65
C ALA A 585 9.09 -1.50 12.33
N VAL A 586 9.43 -2.73 11.95
CA VAL A 586 10.80 -3.17 11.71
C VAL A 586 10.95 -3.76 10.33
N GLY A 587 11.85 -3.18 9.53
CA GLY A 587 12.29 -3.77 8.27
C GLY A 587 13.59 -4.54 8.47
N CYS A 588 13.65 -5.80 8.04
CA CYS A 588 14.87 -6.61 8.11
C CYS A 588 15.41 -6.91 6.71
N VAL A 589 16.74 -6.85 6.56
CA VAL A 589 17.45 -7.31 5.35
C VAL A 589 18.39 -8.45 5.69
N GLY A 590 18.40 -9.48 4.84
CA GLY A 590 19.28 -10.62 4.98
C GLY A 590 19.86 -11.10 3.66
N VAL A 591 20.96 -11.86 3.74
CA VAL A 591 21.62 -12.41 2.55
C VAL A 591 21.30 -13.87 2.38
N VAL A 592 20.86 -14.23 1.17
CA VAL A 592 20.69 -15.60 0.71
C VAL A 592 21.92 -15.97 -0.09
N GLU A 593 22.59 -17.08 0.25
CA GLU A 593 23.82 -17.48 -0.46
C GLU A 593 23.54 -18.05 -1.85
N ASP A 594 22.43 -18.78 -2.03
CA ASP A 594 21.99 -19.28 -3.33
C ASP A 594 20.45 -19.28 -3.43
N VAL A 595 19.90 -18.40 -4.27
CA VAL A 595 18.44 -18.26 -4.49
C VAL A 595 17.77 -19.51 -5.08
N ARG A 596 18.55 -20.49 -5.56
CA ARG A 596 18.03 -21.77 -6.06
C ARG A 596 17.70 -22.76 -4.93
N ALA A 597 18.34 -22.58 -3.77
CA ALA A 597 18.25 -23.49 -2.63
C ALA A 597 17.36 -22.95 -1.49
N ILE A 598 16.56 -21.92 -1.75
CA ILE A 598 15.63 -21.37 -0.75
C ILE A 598 14.41 -22.29 -0.54
N PRO A 599 13.86 -22.34 0.68
CA PRO A 599 12.56 -22.96 0.93
C PRO A 599 11.46 -22.22 0.14
N ARG A 600 10.48 -22.95 -0.38
CA ARG A 600 9.43 -22.37 -1.23
C ARG A 600 8.02 -22.81 -0.83
N ALA A 601 7.80 -24.11 -0.80
CA ALA A 601 6.51 -24.73 -0.54
C ALA A 601 6.77 -26.19 -0.15
N TRP A 602 5.93 -26.71 0.74
CA TRP A 602 6.07 -28.10 1.16
C TRP A 602 5.71 -29.04 0.00
N ARG A 603 6.17 -30.29 0.05
CA ARG A 603 5.96 -31.27 -1.01
C ARG A 603 5.32 -32.52 -0.43
N GLU A 604 4.53 -33.20 -1.26
CA GLU A 604 3.92 -34.47 -0.88
C GLU A 604 4.98 -35.46 -0.36
N GLY A 605 4.72 -36.05 0.81
CA GLY A 605 5.62 -36.97 1.50
C GLY A 605 6.72 -36.32 2.36
N ASP A 606 6.82 -34.98 2.39
CA ASP A 606 7.69 -34.30 3.35
C ASP A 606 7.19 -34.51 4.79
N VAL A 607 8.13 -34.58 5.74
CA VAL A 607 7.78 -34.52 7.17
C VAL A 607 7.46 -33.10 7.57
N VAL A 608 6.48 -32.94 8.46
CA VAL A 608 6.09 -31.67 9.05
C VAL A 608 6.66 -31.58 10.45
N LEU A 609 7.49 -30.57 10.69
CA LEU A 609 8.19 -30.34 11.94
C LEU A 609 7.84 -28.95 12.48
N VAL A 610 7.60 -28.87 13.78
CA VAL A 610 7.51 -27.61 14.51
C VAL A 610 8.88 -27.33 15.14
N ALA A 611 9.47 -26.20 14.77
CA ALA A 611 10.75 -25.71 15.24
C ALA A 611 10.54 -24.64 16.31
N GLY A 612 11.21 -24.81 17.45
CA GLY A 612 11.00 -23.96 18.64
C GLY A 612 9.95 -24.55 19.59
N SER A 613 10.03 -24.14 20.84
CA SER A 613 9.09 -24.56 21.91
C SER A 613 8.90 -23.40 22.89
N PRO A 614 8.37 -22.26 22.44
CA PRO A 614 8.14 -21.11 23.31
C PRO A 614 6.99 -21.38 24.28
N ASP A 615 6.90 -20.57 25.32
CA ASP A 615 5.65 -20.42 26.05
C ASP A 615 4.66 -19.65 25.17
N LEU A 616 3.45 -20.18 25.02
CA LEU A 616 2.39 -19.58 24.21
C LEU A 616 1.22 -19.18 25.11
N ALA A 617 0.51 -18.11 24.75
CA ALA A 617 -0.73 -17.72 25.39
C ALA A 617 -1.72 -17.17 24.37
N LEU A 618 -3.01 -17.14 24.75
CA LEU A 618 -4.01 -16.42 23.98
C LEU A 618 -4.01 -14.91 24.29
N ASP A 619 -3.34 -14.48 25.35
CA ASP A 619 -3.27 -13.08 25.77
C ASP A 619 -2.63 -12.20 24.67
N GLY A 620 -3.42 -11.27 24.13
CA GLY A 620 -3.02 -10.40 23.01
C GLY A 620 -3.15 -11.02 21.62
N SER A 621 -3.49 -12.30 21.51
CA SER A 621 -3.58 -13.03 20.23
C SER A 621 -4.73 -12.57 19.35
N GLU A 622 -4.65 -12.90 18.05
CA GLU A 622 -5.78 -12.75 17.12
C GLU A 622 -7.00 -13.54 17.58
N TYR A 623 -6.79 -14.74 18.12
CA TYR A 623 -7.87 -15.57 18.66
C TYR A 623 -8.60 -14.86 19.82
N GLN A 624 -7.87 -14.28 20.76
CA GLN A 624 -8.49 -13.54 21.86
C GLN A 624 -9.21 -12.29 21.36
N ALA A 625 -8.58 -11.55 20.45
CA ALA A 625 -9.19 -10.35 19.87
C ALA A 625 -10.54 -10.67 19.20
N GLN A 626 -10.62 -11.78 18.47
CA GLN A 626 -11.81 -12.17 17.73
C GLN A 626 -12.90 -12.82 18.60
N PHE A 627 -12.53 -13.73 19.53
CA PHE A 627 -13.51 -14.57 20.23
C PHE A 627 -13.69 -14.24 21.71
N LEU A 628 -12.71 -13.57 22.35
CA LEU A 628 -12.67 -13.41 23.80
C LEU A 628 -12.77 -11.94 24.27
N GLY A 629 -13.06 -11.01 23.34
CA GLY A 629 -13.44 -9.64 23.69
C GLY A 629 -12.33 -8.59 23.56
N GLY A 630 -11.34 -8.82 22.69
CA GLY A 630 -10.27 -7.86 22.43
C GLY A 630 -8.94 -8.23 23.09
N ALA A 631 -7.87 -7.52 22.71
CA ALA A 631 -6.54 -7.73 23.28
C ALA A 631 -6.49 -7.34 24.77
N ALA A 632 -6.11 -8.28 25.62
CA ALA A 632 -6.01 -8.12 27.07
C ALA A 632 -5.05 -9.14 27.69
N GLY A 633 -4.66 -8.91 28.94
CA GLY A 633 -3.80 -9.81 29.69
C GLY A 633 -2.31 -9.56 29.44
N ARG A 634 -1.50 -10.59 29.67
CA ARG A 634 -0.03 -10.49 29.60
C ARG A 634 0.54 -11.50 28.61
N PRO A 635 1.18 -11.04 27.52
CA PRO A 635 1.91 -11.93 26.61
C PRO A 635 2.97 -12.76 27.36
N PRO A 636 3.30 -13.96 26.86
CA PRO A 636 4.37 -14.79 27.42
C PRO A 636 5.71 -14.07 27.48
N GLN A 637 6.55 -14.47 28.44
CA GLN A 637 7.91 -13.95 28.54
C GLN A 637 8.79 -14.56 27.43
N LEU A 638 9.48 -13.71 26.68
CA LEU A 638 10.36 -14.14 25.59
C LEU A 638 11.68 -14.74 26.12
N ASP A 639 12.08 -15.87 25.53
CA ASP A 639 13.45 -16.39 25.62
C ASP A 639 14.26 -15.91 24.41
N PHE A 640 15.01 -14.82 24.61
CA PHE A 640 15.85 -14.20 23.58
C PHE A 640 16.92 -15.14 23.02
N VAL A 641 17.41 -16.08 23.83
CA VAL A 641 18.43 -17.05 23.40
C VAL A 641 17.79 -18.10 22.50
N ALA A 642 16.61 -18.59 22.87
CA ALA A 642 15.84 -19.53 22.04
C ALA A 642 15.42 -18.90 20.71
N GLU A 643 14.95 -17.65 20.71
CA GLU A 643 14.60 -16.89 19.50
C GLU A 643 15.79 -16.76 18.54
N ALA A 644 16.94 -16.30 19.04
CA ALA A 644 18.14 -16.17 18.23
C ALA A 644 18.65 -17.53 17.71
N ALA A 645 18.47 -18.60 18.49
CA ALA A 645 18.80 -19.96 18.07
C ALA A 645 17.86 -20.47 16.96
N LEU A 646 16.56 -20.18 17.04
CA LEU A 646 15.57 -20.50 16.02
C LEU A 646 15.89 -19.79 14.70
N ILE A 647 16.10 -18.47 14.74
CA ILE A 647 16.49 -17.68 13.55
C ILE A 647 17.74 -18.28 12.90
N ARG A 648 18.76 -18.61 13.70
CA ARG A 648 19.99 -19.24 13.21
C ARG A 648 19.72 -20.59 12.57
N PHE A 649 18.90 -21.42 13.19
CA PHE A 649 18.51 -22.72 12.67
C PHE A 649 17.84 -22.62 11.30
N LEU A 650 16.87 -21.70 11.15
CA LEU A 650 16.07 -21.53 9.94
C LEU A 650 16.95 -21.22 8.72
N TRP A 651 17.80 -20.18 8.80
CA TRP A 651 18.62 -19.81 7.64
C TRP A 651 19.77 -20.80 7.38
N SER A 652 20.35 -21.39 8.43
CA SER A 652 21.46 -22.35 8.27
C SER A 652 21.01 -23.72 7.77
N SER A 653 19.77 -24.11 8.05
CA SER A 653 19.18 -25.38 7.59
C SER A 653 18.42 -25.24 6.26
N SER A 654 18.27 -24.03 5.74
CA SER A 654 17.45 -23.70 4.57
C SER A 654 17.63 -24.62 3.36
N ALA A 655 18.86 -25.05 3.05
CA ALA A 655 19.15 -25.95 1.93
C ALA A 655 18.61 -27.38 2.09
N LEU A 656 18.25 -27.77 3.32
CA LEU A 656 17.63 -29.07 3.65
C LEU A 656 16.11 -28.98 3.69
N LEU A 657 15.55 -27.78 3.76
CA LEU A 657 14.13 -27.53 3.90
C LEU A 657 13.47 -27.39 2.53
N THR A 658 12.25 -27.91 2.43
CA THR A 658 11.37 -27.71 1.27
C THR A 658 10.47 -26.50 1.49
N SER A 659 9.96 -26.31 2.71
CA SER A 659 9.37 -25.06 3.20
C SER A 659 9.84 -24.71 4.61
N ALA A 660 9.74 -23.43 4.92
CA ALA A 660 9.79 -22.88 6.26
C ALA A 660 8.78 -21.72 6.29
N HIS A 661 7.99 -21.64 7.35
CA HIS A 661 7.00 -20.60 7.57
C HIS A 661 6.92 -20.33 9.08
N ASP A 662 6.98 -19.09 9.51
CA ASP A 662 6.89 -18.77 10.93
C ASP A 662 5.46 -18.83 11.47
N ALA A 663 5.34 -18.94 12.80
CA ALA A 663 4.07 -18.83 13.49
C ALA A 663 3.95 -17.45 14.14
N ALA A 664 3.03 -16.66 13.58
CA ALA A 664 2.68 -15.30 13.99
C ALA A 664 1.17 -15.24 14.33
N GLU A 665 0.40 -14.31 13.75
CA GLU A 665 -1.03 -14.13 14.03
C GLU A 665 -1.84 -15.40 13.76
N GLY A 666 -2.66 -15.79 14.74
CA GLY A 666 -3.50 -16.99 14.68
C GLY A 666 -2.74 -18.30 14.94
N GLY A 667 -1.43 -18.22 15.22
CA GLY A 667 -0.63 -19.33 15.72
C GLY A 667 -0.48 -20.52 14.76
N LEU A 668 -0.12 -21.68 15.32
CA LEU A 668 0.32 -22.87 14.59
C LEU A 668 -0.71 -23.38 13.56
N ALA A 669 -2.00 -23.35 13.90
CA ALA A 669 -3.06 -23.86 13.03
C ALA A 669 -3.21 -23.00 11.76
N VAL A 670 -3.09 -21.68 11.90
CA VAL A 670 -3.09 -20.75 10.76
C VAL A 670 -1.83 -20.94 9.91
N THR A 671 -0.64 -21.00 10.51
CA THR A 671 0.61 -21.25 9.79
C THR A 671 0.56 -22.54 8.95
N LEU A 672 -0.01 -23.62 9.51
CA LEU A 672 -0.19 -24.87 8.78
C LEU A 672 -1.16 -24.71 7.61
N ALA A 673 -2.25 -23.95 7.79
CA ALA A 673 -3.22 -23.67 6.75
C ALA A 673 -2.62 -22.83 5.61
N GLU A 674 -1.86 -21.78 5.93
CA GLU A 674 -1.16 -20.96 4.95
C GLU A 674 -0.13 -21.77 4.15
N ALA A 675 0.66 -22.61 4.82
CA ALA A 675 1.60 -23.52 4.18
C ALA A 675 0.89 -24.50 3.22
N ALA A 676 -0.25 -25.05 3.65
CA ALA A 676 -1.07 -25.94 2.84
C ALA A 676 -1.65 -25.27 1.60
N LEU A 677 -2.18 -24.06 1.77
CA LEU A 677 -2.77 -23.26 0.71
C LEU A 677 -1.71 -22.82 -0.31
N ALA A 678 -0.54 -22.38 0.14
CA ALA A 678 0.57 -21.97 -0.71
C ALA A 678 1.07 -23.10 -1.61
N ALA A 679 1.08 -24.34 -1.11
CA ALA A 679 1.47 -25.51 -1.89
C ALA A 679 0.32 -26.14 -2.69
N GLY A 680 -0.94 -25.92 -2.27
CA GLY A 680 -2.10 -26.62 -2.78
C GLY A 680 -2.15 -28.10 -2.38
N ILE A 681 -1.52 -28.47 -1.26
CA ILE A 681 -1.41 -29.85 -0.75
C ILE A 681 -1.71 -29.82 0.75
N GLY A 682 -2.55 -30.73 1.24
CA GLY A 682 -2.89 -30.85 2.66
C GLY A 682 -1.79 -31.53 3.49
N ALA A 683 -2.09 -31.86 4.73
CA ALA A 683 -1.22 -32.65 5.59
C ALA A 683 -2.01 -33.44 6.63
N GLU A 684 -1.51 -34.61 6.97
CA GLU A 684 -1.94 -35.37 8.14
C GLU A 684 -1.03 -34.99 9.31
N VAL A 685 -1.59 -34.24 10.26
CA VAL A 685 -0.85 -33.71 11.42
C VAL A 685 -1.57 -34.03 12.72
N GLU A 686 -0.78 -34.29 13.76
CA GLU A 686 -1.17 -34.50 15.14
C GLU A 686 -0.67 -33.32 15.98
N ILE A 687 -1.60 -32.43 16.32
CA ILE A 687 -1.44 -31.41 17.35
C ILE A 687 -2.50 -31.69 18.44
N GLY A 688 -2.29 -31.22 19.67
CA GLY A 688 -3.27 -31.39 20.75
C GLY A 688 -4.60 -30.69 20.45
N SER A 689 -5.51 -30.67 21.42
CA SER A 689 -6.85 -30.09 21.23
C SER A 689 -7.04 -28.74 21.93
N ASP A 690 -6.00 -28.22 22.56
CA ASP A 690 -6.05 -26.97 23.32
C ASP A 690 -5.95 -25.77 22.36
N ALA A 691 -6.81 -24.76 22.55
CA ALA A 691 -6.76 -23.52 21.79
C ALA A 691 -5.40 -22.80 21.91
N VAL A 692 -4.70 -22.91 23.04
CA VAL A 692 -3.34 -22.35 23.19
C VAL A 692 -2.35 -23.05 22.25
N GLU A 693 -2.49 -24.35 22.02
CA GLU A 693 -1.59 -25.06 21.09
C GLU A 693 -1.91 -24.75 19.62
N TRP A 694 -3.18 -24.49 19.31
CA TRP A 694 -3.61 -24.16 17.94
C TRP A 694 -3.35 -22.70 17.57
N PHE A 695 -3.70 -21.79 18.47
CA PHE A 695 -3.84 -20.37 18.20
C PHE A 695 -3.08 -19.46 19.16
N GLY A 696 -2.30 -20.04 20.09
CA GLY A 696 -1.48 -19.27 21.01
C GLY A 696 -0.33 -18.55 20.29
N GLU A 697 -0.05 -17.34 20.75
CA GLU A 697 0.95 -16.43 20.21
C GLU A 697 1.93 -15.99 21.30
N GLY A 698 2.99 -15.27 20.91
CA GLY A 698 3.87 -14.57 21.85
C GLY A 698 5.28 -15.15 22.02
N GLY A 699 5.74 -16.02 21.12
CA GLY A 699 7.13 -16.46 21.07
C GLY A 699 7.50 -17.21 19.79
N GLY A 700 8.79 -17.52 19.65
CA GLY A 700 9.36 -18.03 18.41
C GLY A 700 9.05 -19.48 18.11
N GLN A 701 8.20 -19.68 17.10
CA GLN A 701 7.90 -20.97 16.51
C GLN A 701 7.86 -20.85 14.98
N ALA A 702 8.20 -21.95 14.29
CA ALA A 702 8.06 -22.05 12.84
C ALA A 702 7.69 -23.47 12.42
N VAL A 703 6.89 -23.59 11.36
CA VAL A 703 6.64 -24.86 10.67
C VAL A 703 7.69 -25.03 9.58
N VAL A 704 8.45 -26.11 9.65
CA VAL A 704 9.41 -26.48 8.62
C VAL A 704 9.08 -27.83 8.03
N THR A 705 9.27 -27.98 6.72
CA THR A 705 9.14 -29.27 6.04
C THR A 705 10.43 -29.65 5.35
N CYS A 706 10.67 -30.96 5.29
CA CYS A 706 11.81 -31.51 4.58
C CYS A 706 11.54 -32.96 4.19
N ARG A 707 12.40 -33.51 3.33
CA ARG A 707 12.37 -34.95 3.03
C ARG A 707 12.71 -35.73 4.30
N ARG A 708 12.05 -36.87 4.50
CA ARG A 708 12.29 -37.77 5.64
C ARG A 708 13.78 -38.07 5.90
N GLN A 709 14.56 -38.28 4.84
CA GLN A 709 16.01 -38.56 4.93
C GLN A 709 16.85 -37.37 5.39
N ASP A 710 16.35 -36.14 5.20
CA ASP A 710 17.02 -34.91 5.56
C ASP A 710 16.68 -34.45 6.98
N ALA A 711 15.56 -34.93 7.55
CA ALA A 711 15.12 -34.61 8.92
C ALA A 711 16.19 -34.92 9.98
N ALA A 712 16.88 -36.06 9.87
CA ALA A 712 17.96 -36.45 10.79
C ALA A 712 19.22 -35.57 10.69
N ARG A 713 19.32 -34.72 9.67
CA ARG A 713 20.44 -33.81 9.42
C ARG A 713 20.17 -32.38 9.90
N LEU A 714 18.95 -32.11 10.36
CA LEU A 714 18.56 -30.81 10.91
C LEU A 714 19.26 -30.57 12.27
N GLY A 715 19.51 -29.30 12.59
CA GLY A 715 20.26 -28.87 13.77
C GLY A 715 19.59 -29.16 15.13
N SER A 716 20.23 -28.70 16.20
CA SER A 716 19.96 -29.11 17.59
C SER A 716 19.03 -28.18 18.38
N ILE A 717 18.04 -27.56 17.75
CA ILE A 717 16.96 -26.86 18.48
C ILE A 717 15.83 -27.85 18.81
N PRO A 718 14.88 -27.51 19.69
CA PRO A 718 13.65 -28.29 19.85
C PRO A 718 12.93 -28.43 18.50
N LEU A 719 12.76 -29.68 18.06
CA LEU A 719 12.03 -30.06 16.85
C LEU A 719 10.99 -31.12 17.22
N ARG A 720 9.73 -30.86 16.89
CA ARG A 720 8.61 -31.80 17.08
C ARG A 720 8.08 -32.24 15.73
N GLU A 721 8.22 -33.52 15.38
CA GLU A 721 7.51 -34.10 14.23
C GLU A 721 6.03 -34.19 14.57
N ILE A 722 5.21 -33.50 13.78
CA ILE A 722 3.75 -33.48 13.97
C ILE A 722 3.03 -34.20 12.85
N GLY A 723 3.69 -34.57 11.75
CA GLY A 723 2.97 -35.24 10.67
C GLY A 723 3.70 -35.33 9.35
N VAL A 724 2.93 -35.56 8.28
CA VAL A 724 3.41 -35.75 6.91
C VAL A 724 2.48 -35.01 5.94
N VAL A 725 3.09 -34.35 4.95
CA VAL A 725 2.38 -33.62 3.90
C VAL A 725 1.72 -34.61 2.94
N GLY A 726 0.44 -34.40 2.66
CA GLY A 726 -0.33 -35.24 1.74
C GLY A 726 -1.83 -34.99 1.78
N GLY A 727 -2.52 -35.42 0.73
CA GLY A 727 -3.97 -35.33 0.62
C GLY A 727 -4.51 -33.91 0.34
N ALA A 728 -5.82 -33.74 0.50
CA ALA A 728 -6.55 -32.51 0.20
C ALA A 728 -7.25 -31.91 1.44
N ARG A 729 -6.79 -32.29 2.64
CA ARG A 729 -7.33 -31.84 3.92
C ARG A 729 -6.22 -31.45 4.86
N LEU A 730 -6.52 -30.55 5.80
CA LEU A 730 -5.65 -30.18 6.90
C LEU A 730 -6.53 -29.99 8.14
N LEU A 731 -6.13 -30.55 9.30
CA LEU A 731 -6.88 -30.47 10.56
C LEU A 731 -8.36 -30.88 10.44
N GLY A 732 -8.65 -31.77 9.48
CA GLY A 732 -9.99 -32.24 9.19
C GLY A 732 -10.85 -31.29 8.36
N VAL A 733 -10.30 -30.22 7.78
CA VAL A 733 -10.96 -29.25 6.87
C VAL A 733 -10.46 -29.44 5.44
N GLY A 734 -11.31 -29.25 4.43
CA GLY A 734 -10.89 -29.35 3.01
C GLY A 734 -10.12 -28.12 2.53
N LEU A 735 -9.15 -28.30 1.63
CA LEU A 735 -8.37 -27.17 1.09
C LEU A 735 -9.23 -26.11 0.39
N ASP A 736 -10.30 -26.49 -0.29
CA ASP A 736 -11.20 -25.54 -0.95
C ASP A 736 -11.93 -24.63 0.05
N GLU A 737 -12.27 -25.18 1.21
CA GLU A 737 -12.92 -24.47 2.31
C GLU A 737 -11.95 -23.52 3.01
N LEU A 738 -10.74 -23.99 3.32
CA LEU A 738 -9.65 -23.15 3.84
C LEU A 738 -9.33 -21.99 2.88
N ARG A 739 -9.28 -22.29 1.56
CA ARG A 739 -9.00 -21.28 0.53
C ARG A 739 -10.11 -20.24 0.46
N ALA A 740 -11.37 -20.67 0.51
CA ALA A 740 -12.49 -19.73 0.48
C ALA A 740 -12.46 -18.79 1.69
N ALA A 741 -12.25 -19.33 2.90
CA ALA A 741 -12.10 -18.53 4.12
C ALA A 741 -10.95 -17.53 4.02
N HIS A 742 -9.75 -18.01 3.67
CA HIS A 742 -8.53 -17.21 3.54
C HIS A 742 -8.61 -16.12 2.45
N GLU A 743 -9.39 -16.34 1.38
CA GLU A 743 -9.62 -15.32 0.35
C GLU A 743 -10.80 -14.38 0.67
N GLY A 744 -11.39 -14.48 1.86
CA GLY A 744 -12.50 -13.62 2.27
C GLY A 744 -13.83 -13.95 1.58
N ARG A 745 -13.96 -15.15 0.99
CA ARG A 745 -15.20 -15.62 0.35
C ARG A 745 -16.02 -16.41 1.35
N ARG A 746 -17.29 -16.02 1.58
CA ARG A 746 -18.24 -16.86 2.33
C ARG A 746 -18.80 -17.91 1.40
N LEU A 747 -18.61 -19.19 1.73
CA LEU A 747 -19.21 -20.33 1.03
C LEU A 747 -20.70 -20.50 1.39
#